data_AF-A0A0D2AMD6-F1
#
_entry.id   AF-A0A0D2AMD6-F1
#
_cell.length_a   1.000
_cell.length_b   1.000
_cell.length_c   1.000
_cell.angle_alpha   90.00
_cell.angle_beta   90.00
_cell.angle_gamma   90.00
#
_symmetry.space_group_name_H-M   'P 1'
#
loop_
_entity.id
_entity.type
_entity.pdbx_description
1 polymer ?
#
loop_
_entity_poly.entity_id
_entity_poly.type
_entity_poly.pdbx_seq_one_letter_code
_entity_poly.pdbx_strand_id
1 'polypeptide(L)'
;MKRISRHVMPGLIRFRDQGPHRRNFSRFTQIMESGSKISLDSTATAVALLLPPSESTNIDSIRRVHDRAFHKWPPHINVLYPCVRPEQLSIVLPILREAVKQIVLPHRSMVLDRVGTFTHRRNATVFLQPSDESEVAISELRSRLVKALGLSDDVGTHDGIYRPHLTLGQASLNSKSLEKFVEKCGSTVGVRWEASELAVLRRKPAGEMEVVDYLSLESDNISSANQEKSAENSEKVNSVWSECFHYSSEHMWTRHQTTEADNTSERSRPSRLSILSYNLLADTFGCSFDDRLPLIIEAIQKTTRNELDEVLCLQEISSHMMVKILGHPFFQQRYPFCSHASSSTLENHLNLFTLSTRPFDFMFHHFEERHKSALIVRPRSSMFQIANIHLTAALKDDMVAAKRRQLSSLTAFLNENAKNSGRLPVIAGDFNLASSSITIDLAVKKGDISLATSIVTRTLVDPEMWSDAFDVFSDSKEGPLSEDDGATFDVQVNPLAAESNAPADQRPQRYDRILFRKVDSLQVEDFCIFGQPNEEGRCGSDHFGIAAVLHAPSKKADENETTAHARERQHISYIQDDRILELQLLPFLPSEEDHELRKRSISKLTRILRSDARLSDVAVVPLGSFALGTYFADSDVDVLIIGSLPISAFFNVSILRLSNVAERFRGVHYINSLVPVIEVELDNIKFDIQYCQAPQILEQQSSSTDLVDELFINQRWALTLPPAAMRPLNTFRDTMHLLRTIDYKEAFQQAHRYLSLYLRRRGLYSVKFGYLGGVHLSLMLNHVIKRLDPTVVTSITAAGLVRTFVEYYANFAWSSASIYDPNHPHLNYRRTVREPIVILAIHSPTARLNVSSSCSKFSACTLSAEFKLAAEKLRSADWTWMLRSRDAVLDDFVTKFRSFITITIDMWDLPKAGMSFRRDIFGSIESRIPSMMVNLSRITGLHGQAWPFRLSSFRDEVETEKQSRSYYIIGLLVLPHIDTVDRKLLQSKVIQASQAFEAMMRQSETYNENHVWINVEPASQKKLADMRLHN
;
A
#
# COMPACT_ATOMS: atom_id res chain seq x y z
N MET A 1 26.39 102.28 7.80
CA MET A 1 27.05 103.05 8.89
C MET A 1 27.57 102.07 9.94
N LYS A 2 28.91 102.01 10.16
CA LYS A 2 29.72 101.39 11.26
C LYS A 2 29.34 99.95 11.72
N ARG A 3 30.24 98.95 11.90
CA ARG A 3 31.71 98.82 12.00
C ARG A 3 32.07 97.29 11.92
N ILE A 4 33.12 96.92 11.15
CA ILE A 4 34.35 96.14 11.49
C ILE A 4 34.18 94.90 12.43
N SER A 5 34.78 93.70 12.32
CA SER A 5 35.72 92.99 11.42
C SER A 5 36.01 91.57 11.99
N ARG A 6 36.32 90.59 11.11
CA ARG A 6 37.25 89.41 11.18
C ARG A 6 37.30 88.40 12.36
N HIS A 7 37.26 87.11 11.93
CA HIS A 7 38.25 86.00 12.10
C HIS A 7 38.26 85.04 13.34
N VAL A 8 38.26 83.73 12.98
CA VAL A 8 39.12 82.58 13.40
C VAL A 8 38.87 81.85 14.75
N MET A 9 38.83 80.50 14.67
CA MET A 9 38.82 79.40 15.70
C MET A 9 40.07 79.42 16.65
N PRO A 10 40.33 78.48 17.64
CA PRO A 10 39.65 77.25 18.14
C PRO A 10 39.66 77.06 19.71
N GLY A 11 39.18 75.91 20.25
CA GLY A 11 39.92 75.16 21.31
C GLY A 11 39.23 74.66 22.61
N LEU A 12 39.23 73.33 22.77
CA LEU A 12 39.38 72.47 23.98
C LEU A 12 38.30 72.28 25.09
N ILE A 13 37.67 71.09 25.02
CA ILE A 13 37.53 69.99 26.01
C ILE A 13 37.97 70.21 27.49
N ARG A 14 37.05 69.91 28.44
CA ARG A 14 37.23 68.92 29.55
C ARG A 14 35.91 68.51 30.24
N PHE A 15 35.69 67.19 30.30
CA PHE A 15 34.72 66.42 31.12
C PHE A 15 35.00 66.59 32.63
N ARG A 16 34.19 66.22 33.64
CA ARG A 16 33.04 65.30 33.83
C ARG A 16 32.49 65.61 35.24
N ASP A 17 31.17 65.59 35.46
CA ASP A 17 30.55 64.72 36.47
C ASP A 17 29.00 64.76 36.38
N GLN A 18 28.36 63.73 36.95
CA GLN A 18 26.93 63.56 37.27
C GLN A 18 26.12 62.51 36.45
N GLY A 19 25.56 61.57 37.22
CA GLY A 19 25.14 60.22 36.86
C GLY A 19 23.75 60.00 36.24
N PRO A 20 23.28 58.74 36.17
CA PRO A 20 22.30 58.29 35.18
C PRO A 20 20.82 58.45 35.56
N HIS A 21 20.48 58.90 36.78
CA HIS A 21 19.08 58.87 37.26
C HIS A 21 18.13 59.93 36.67
N ARG A 22 18.62 60.94 35.92
CA ARG A 22 17.76 61.95 35.28
C ARG A 22 17.46 61.74 33.79
N ARG A 23 18.12 60.79 33.11
CA ARG A 23 17.94 60.61 31.65
C ARG A 23 16.66 59.88 31.25
N ASN A 24 16.11 59.01 32.10
CA ASN A 24 14.90 58.25 31.74
C ASN A 24 13.62 59.08 31.87
N PHE A 25 13.54 60.02 32.82
CA PHE A 25 12.42 60.96 32.91
C PHE A 25 12.38 61.97 31.75
N SER A 26 13.55 62.40 31.25
CA SER A 26 13.64 63.36 30.14
C SER A 26 13.19 62.79 28.79
N ARG A 27 13.25 61.47 28.59
CA ARG A 27 12.79 60.81 27.35
C ARG A 27 11.27 60.59 27.36
N PHE A 28 10.68 60.47 28.55
CA PHE A 28 9.25 60.30 28.75
C PHE A 28 8.48 61.60 28.42
N THR A 29 9.00 62.75 28.83
CA THR A 29 8.45 64.07 28.45
C THR A 29 8.63 64.35 26.96
N GLN A 30 9.72 63.88 26.33
CA GLN A 30 9.96 64.07 24.89
C GLN A 30 8.99 63.29 23.98
N ILE A 31 8.39 62.19 24.46
CA ILE A 31 7.41 61.39 23.69
C ILE A 31 5.99 61.93 23.86
N MET A 32 5.67 62.51 25.02
CA MET A 32 4.43 63.28 25.20
C MET A 32 4.41 64.53 24.30
N GLU A 33 5.57 65.08 23.94
CA GLU A 33 5.71 66.18 22.99
C GLU A 33 5.73 65.74 21.50
N SER A 34 5.89 64.45 21.19
CA SER A 34 5.97 63.94 19.80
C SER A 34 4.67 63.36 19.22
N GLY A 35 3.54 63.48 19.92
CA GLY A 35 2.20 63.19 19.37
C GLY A 35 1.92 61.72 19.04
N SER A 36 2.77 60.78 19.44
CA SER A 36 2.57 59.34 19.20
C SER A 36 1.67 58.74 20.27
N LYS A 37 0.35 58.80 20.07
CA LYS A 37 -0.65 58.20 20.99
C LYS A 37 -0.40 56.69 21.12
N ILE A 38 -0.19 56.18 22.34
CA ILE A 38 -0.07 54.74 22.61
C ILE A 38 -1.47 54.13 22.46
N SER A 39 -1.59 53.08 21.64
CA SER A 39 -2.83 52.33 21.43
C SER A 39 -2.57 50.83 21.52
N LEU A 40 -3.54 50.09 22.07
CA LEU A 40 -3.51 48.61 22.11
C LEU A 40 -4.40 48.05 20.99
N ASP A 41 -4.06 48.37 19.74
CA ASP A 41 -4.81 48.00 18.53
C ASP A 41 -4.07 46.95 17.67
N SER A 42 -2.82 46.59 18.02
CA SER A 42 -2.00 45.70 17.21
C SER A 42 -2.10 44.24 17.63
N THR A 43 -2.46 43.37 16.69
CA THR A 43 -2.45 41.91 16.88
C THR A 43 -1.07 41.27 16.62
N ALA A 44 -0.07 42.09 16.31
CA ALA A 44 1.30 41.68 16.03
C ALA A 44 2.17 41.52 17.29
N THR A 45 1.72 42.01 18.43
CA THR A 45 2.40 41.82 19.73
C THR A 45 1.39 41.42 20.79
N ALA A 46 1.86 40.80 21.87
CA ALA A 46 1.04 40.45 23.02
C ALA A 46 1.89 40.44 24.30
N VAL A 47 1.25 40.62 25.46
CA VAL A 47 1.83 40.26 26.76
C VAL A 47 0.97 39.16 27.35
N ALA A 48 1.58 38.03 27.69
CA ALA A 48 0.85 36.83 28.10
C ALA A 48 1.56 36.08 29.24
N LEU A 49 0.76 35.37 30.04
CA LEU A 49 1.25 34.32 30.93
C LEU A 49 1.40 33.04 30.11
N LEU A 50 2.59 32.45 30.10
CA LEU A 50 2.83 31.16 29.44
C LEU A 50 2.71 30.02 30.45
N LEU A 51 2.21 28.87 30.01
CA LEU A 51 2.28 27.65 30.83
C LEU A 51 3.73 27.13 30.84
N PRO A 52 4.22 26.65 32.01
CA PRO A 52 5.51 25.97 32.08
C PRO A 52 5.54 24.70 31.22
N PRO A 53 6.72 24.27 30.73
CA PRO A 53 6.85 23.07 29.90
C PRO A 53 6.30 21.78 30.53
N SER A 54 6.30 21.67 31.87
CA SER A 54 5.75 20.50 32.58
C SER A 54 4.24 20.37 32.40
N GLU A 55 3.53 21.50 32.42
CA GLU A 55 2.05 21.56 32.33
C GLU A 55 1.56 21.70 30.88
N SER A 56 2.42 22.17 29.96
CA SER A 56 2.04 22.40 28.56
C SER A 56 1.75 21.10 27.80
N THR A 57 2.41 19.99 28.15
CA THR A 57 2.35 18.73 27.38
C THR A 57 0.92 18.20 27.23
N ASN A 58 0.15 18.17 28.32
CA ASN A 58 -1.23 17.68 28.30
C ASN A 58 -2.15 18.63 27.54
N ILE A 59 -1.98 19.94 27.72
CA ILE A 59 -2.77 20.98 27.06
C ILE A 59 -2.51 20.99 25.55
N ASP A 60 -1.25 20.87 25.15
CA ASP A 60 -0.84 20.89 23.75
C ASP A 60 -1.26 19.62 23.00
N SER A 61 -1.41 18.48 23.67
CA SER A 61 -1.98 17.25 23.07
C SER A 61 -3.41 17.49 22.53
N ILE A 62 -4.23 18.26 23.25
CA ILE A 62 -5.58 18.65 22.84
C ILE A 62 -5.53 19.77 21.81
N ARG A 63 -4.73 20.82 22.06
CA ARG A 63 -4.63 21.98 21.17
C ARG A 63 -4.13 21.60 19.79
N ARG A 64 -3.19 20.66 19.67
CA ARG A 64 -2.69 20.20 18.36
C ARG A 64 -3.81 19.69 17.44
N VAL A 65 -4.80 19.02 18.02
CA VAL A 65 -5.91 18.41 17.28
C VAL A 65 -7.03 19.43 17.04
N HIS A 66 -7.35 20.23 18.06
CA HIS A 66 -8.58 21.03 18.09
C HIS A 66 -8.37 22.54 17.92
N ASP A 67 -7.15 23.06 18.09
CA ASP A 67 -6.83 24.48 17.96
C ASP A 67 -6.11 24.79 16.65
N ARG A 68 -6.76 25.56 15.77
CA ARG A 68 -6.16 26.02 14.51
C ARG A 68 -4.95 26.93 14.73
N ALA A 69 -4.82 27.54 15.91
CA ALA A 69 -3.72 28.44 16.26
C ALA A 69 -2.57 27.71 16.98
N PHE A 70 -2.63 26.39 17.17
CA PHE A 70 -1.61 25.62 17.90
C PHE A 70 -0.18 25.92 17.46
N HIS A 71 0.13 25.82 16.16
CA HIS A 71 1.47 26.10 15.64
C HIS A 71 1.87 27.58 15.72
N LYS A 72 0.91 28.48 15.92
CA LYS A 72 1.14 29.93 15.94
C LYS A 72 1.33 30.48 17.36
N TRP A 73 0.81 29.82 18.37
CA TRP A 73 0.80 30.31 19.75
C TRP A 73 1.18 29.21 20.74
N PRO A 74 2.16 29.46 21.64
CA PRO A 74 2.36 28.60 22.81
C PRO A 74 1.09 28.60 23.70
N PRO A 75 0.91 27.63 24.61
CA PRO A 75 -0.22 27.65 25.55
C PRO A 75 -0.09 28.83 26.49
N HIS A 76 -1.08 29.73 26.46
CA HIS A 76 -0.97 31.05 27.06
C HIS A 76 -2.31 31.58 27.56
N ILE A 77 -2.24 32.54 28.49
CA ILE A 77 -3.34 33.44 28.87
C ILE A 77 -2.92 34.86 28.50
N ASN A 78 -3.69 35.50 27.61
CA ASN A 78 -3.42 36.86 27.20
C ASN A 78 -3.70 37.85 28.34
N VAL A 79 -2.70 38.65 28.72
CA VAL A 79 -2.85 39.76 29.67
C VAL A 79 -3.10 41.06 28.89
N LEU A 80 -2.28 41.35 27.88
CA LEU A 80 -2.49 42.44 26.92
C LEU A 80 -2.52 41.89 25.50
N TYR A 81 -3.72 41.74 24.93
CA TYR A 81 -3.92 41.39 23.53
C TYR A 81 -5.29 41.91 23.04
N PRO A 82 -5.35 42.71 21.95
CA PRO A 82 -4.23 43.27 21.19
C PRO A 82 -3.30 44.14 22.04
N CYS A 83 -2.05 44.34 21.61
CA CYS A 83 -1.05 45.15 22.32
C CYS A 83 -0.51 46.27 21.40
N VAL A 84 0.65 46.85 21.71
CA VAL A 84 1.22 47.98 20.98
C VAL A 84 1.86 47.56 19.66
N ARG A 85 2.04 48.48 18.71
CA ARG A 85 2.71 48.14 17.45
C ARG A 85 4.18 47.73 17.71
N PRO A 86 4.78 46.82 16.90
CA PRO A 86 6.14 46.35 17.13
C PRO A 86 7.18 47.47 17.27
N GLU A 87 6.99 48.59 16.57
CA GLU A 87 7.89 49.76 16.60
C GLU A 87 7.84 50.49 17.96
N GLN A 88 6.71 50.40 18.67
CA GLN A 88 6.49 51.04 19.97
C GLN A 88 6.94 50.17 21.15
N LEU A 89 7.27 48.90 20.92
CA LEU A 89 7.65 47.95 21.97
C LEU A 89 8.87 48.46 22.78
N SER A 90 9.86 49.03 22.10
CA SER A 90 11.09 49.57 22.73
C SER A 90 10.83 50.75 23.69
N ILE A 91 9.73 51.49 23.46
CA ILE A 91 9.31 52.62 24.29
C ILE A 91 8.47 52.14 25.48
N VAL A 92 7.63 51.14 25.24
CA VAL A 92 6.60 50.65 26.17
C VAL A 92 7.17 49.64 27.18
N LEU A 93 8.16 48.83 26.78
CA LEU A 93 8.78 47.82 27.65
C LEU A 93 9.32 48.37 28.97
N PRO A 94 10.06 49.50 29.02
CA PRO A 94 10.50 50.08 30.29
C PRO A 94 9.34 50.49 31.21
N ILE A 95 8.23 50.96 30.64
CA ILE A 95 7.04 51.39 31.38
C ILE A 95 6.36 50.17 32.01
N LEU A 96 6.16 49.11 31.22
CA LEU A 96 5.59 47.86 31.71
C LEU A 96 6.49 47.21 32.77
N ARG A 97 7.81 47.21 32.56
CA ARG A 97 8.77 46.64 33.53
C ARG A 97 8.73 47.37 34.88
N GLU A 98 8.64 48.71 34.86
CA GLU A 98 8.49 49.49 36.10
C GLU A 98 7.12 49.26 36.75
N ALA A 99 6.04 49.20 35.95
CA ALA A 99 4.71 48.93 36.44
C ALA A 99 4.64 47.56 37.14
N VAL A 100 5.20 46.51 36.54
CA VAL A 100 5.25 45.15 37.10
C VAL A 100 6.00 45.09 38.42
N LYS A 101 7.14 45.80 38.56
CA LYS A 101 7.91 45.85 39.82
C LYS A 101 7.11 46.42 40.99
N GLN A 102 6.16 47.31 40.72
CA GLN A 102 5.29 47.92 41.73
C GLN A 102 4.06 47.05 42.07
N ILE A 103 3.92 45.88 41.44
CA ILE A 103 2.81 44.95 41.69
C ILE A 103 3.23 43.94 42.76
N VAL A 104 2.60 44.06 43.92
CA VAL A 104 2.56 42.98 44.91
C VAL A 104 1.31 42.15 44.61
N LEU A 105 1.49 41.02 43.95
CA LEU A 105 0.40 40.06 43.72
C LEU A 105 0.09 39.32 45.03
N PRO A 106 -1.16 39.35 45.52
CA PRO A 106 -1.54 38.62 46.74
C PRO A 106 -1.50 37.10 46.55
N HIS A 107 -1.60 36.61 45.30
CA HIS A 107 -1.58 35.19 44.96
C HIS A 107 -0.81 34.98 43.63
N ARG A 108 0.26 34.17 43.64
CA ARG A 108 1.07 33.84 42.46
C ARG A 108 0.83 32.43 41.91
N SER A 109 0.17 31.57 42.70
CA SER A 109 -0.36 30.29 42.26
C SER A 109 -1.50 30.51 41.28
N MET A 110 -1.28 30.30 40.00
CA MET A 110 -2.35 30.33 39.01
C MET A 110 -3.00 28.95 38.96
N VAL A 111 -4.33 28.92 39.00
CA VAL A 111 -5.14 27.70 38.92
C VAL A 111 -6.18 27.86 37.84
N LEU A 112 -6.26 26.90 36.91
CA LEU A 112 -7.29 26.78 35.89
C LEU A 112 -8.25 25.64 36.26
N ASP A 113 -9.41 25.96 36.82
CA ASP A 113 -10.32 24.99 37.47
C ASP A 113 -11.69 24.84 36.77
N ARG A 114 -11.92 25.55 35.66
CA ARG A 114 -13.21 25.53 34.95
C ARG A 114 -13.02 25.44 33.45
N VAL A 115 -13.97 24.81 32.77
CA VAL A 115 -14.06 24.82 31.30
C VAL A 115 -15.14 25.81 30.88
N GLY A 116 -14.77 26.76 30.03
CA GLY A 116 -15.68 27.75 29.45
C GLY A 116 -15.80 27.61 27.94
N THR A 117 -16.85 28.23 27.39
CA THR A 117 -17.08 28.26 25.94
C THR A 117 -17.48 29.65 25.45
N PHE A 118 -16.86 30.11 24.36
CA PHE A 118 -17.31 31.28 23.61
C PHE A 118 -18.03 30.83 22.34
N THR A 119 -19.31 31.16 22.21
CA THR A 119 -20.10 30.83 21.03
C THR A 119 -19.87 31.87 19.92
N HIS A 120 -19.51 31.41 18.73
CA HIS A 120 -19.42 32.23 17.52
C HIS A 120 -20.46 31.79 16.49
N ARG A 121 -20.53 32.48 15.34
CA ARG A 121 -21.57 32.24 14.32
C ARG A 121 -21.59 30.83 13.71
N ARG A 122 -20.44 30.13 13.66
CA ARG A 122 -20.31 28.80 13.01
C ARG A 122 -19.64 27.74 13.87
N ASN A 123 -19.03 28.13 14.98
CA ASN A 123 -18.26 27.27 15.87
C ASN A 123 -18.29 27.84 17.29
N ALA A 124 -17.82 27.07 18.26
CA ALA A 124 -17.56 27.52 19.62
C ALA A 124 -16.09 27.30 19.96
N THR A 125 -15.48 28.27 20.65
CA THR A 125 -14.13 28.16 21.22
C THR A 125 -14.24 27.62 22.63
N VAL A 126 -13.57 26.50 22.93
CA VAL A 126 -13.51 25.91 24.27
C VAL A 126 -12.18 26.29 24.91
N PHE A 127 -12.22 26.71 26.17
CA PHE A 127 -11.06 27.23 26.88
C PHE A 127 -11.09 26.83 28.37
N LEU A 128 -9.93 26.88 29.02
CA LEU A 128 -9.82 26.82 30.47
C LEU A 128 -9.95 28.22 31.06
N GLN A 129 -10.80 28.35 32.07
CA GLN A 129 -10.98 29.56 32.84
C GLN A 129 -10.20 29.46 34.16
N PRO A 130 -9.54 30.55 34.59
CA PRO A 130 -8.93 30.61 35.91
C PRO A 130 -9.97 30.47 37.04
N SER A 131 -9.52 29.98 38.19
CA SER A 131 -10.26 30.06 39.46
C SER A 131 -10.60 31.51 39.80
N ASP A 132 -11.59 31.76 40.66
CA ASP A 132 -12.01 33.12 41.01
C ASP A 132 -10.85 33.96 41.57
N GLU A 133 -9.98 33.35 42.39
CA GLU A 133 -8.78 33.98 42.94
C GLU A 133 -7.75 34.32 41.84
N SER A 134 -7.52 33.39 40.91
CA SER A 134 -6.60 33.60 39.79
C SER A 134 -7.13 34.63 38.78
N GLU A 135 -8.44 34.63 38.52
CA GLU A 135 -9.10 35.57 37.62
C GLU A 135 -9.00 37.01 38.16
N VAL A 136 -9.20 37.21 39.47
CA VAL A 136 -8.98 38.51 40.13
C VAL A 136 -7.52 38.93 40.01
N ALA A 137 -6.57 38.04 40.29
CA ALA A 137 -5.14 38.36 40.21
C ALA A 137 -4.69 38.77 38.79
N ILE A 138 -5.13 38.03 37.76
CA ILE A 138 -4.78 38.33 36.36
C ILE A 138 -5.47 39.62 35.89
N SER A 139 -6.71 39.87 36.32
CA SER A 139 -7.45 41.09 35.98
C SER A 139 -6.84 42.33 36.64
N GLU A 140 -6.40 42.22 37.90
CA GLU A 140 -5.70 43.29 38.59
C GLU A 140 -4.34 43.58 37.93
N LEU A 141 -3.60 42.53 37.57
CA LEU A 141 -2.36 42.64 36.82
C LEU A 141 -2.58 43.42 35.52
N ARG A 142 -3.59 43.04 34.73
CA ARG A 142 -3.93 43.76 33.50
C ARG A 142 -4.30 45.22 33.78
N SER A 143 -5.17 45.50 34.75
CA SER A 143 -5.61 46.87 35.07
C SER A 143 -4.43 47.79 35.42
N ARG A 144 -3.47 47.29 36.21
CA ARG A 144 -2.25 48.04 36.54
C ARG A 144 -1.38 48.31 35.31
N LEU A 145 -1.21 47.33 34.41
CA LEU A 145 -0.45 47.52 33.17
C LEU A 145 -1.12 48.52 32.22
N VAL A 146 -2.44 48.45 32.05
CA VAL A 146 -3.20 49.37 31.19
C VAL A 146 -3.18 50.79 31.74
N LYS A 147 -3.33 50.96 33.07
CA LYS A 147 -3.19 52.27 33.74
C LYS A 147 -1.79 52.85 33.61
N ALA A 148 -0.74 52.02 33.70
CA ALA A 148 0.64 52.47 33.50
C ALA A 148 0.90 53.00 32.08
N LEU A 149 0.13 52.53 31.09
CA LEU A 149 0.16 53.05 29.72
C LEU A 149 -0.75 54.27 29.51
N GLY A 150 -1.45 54.75 30.55
CA GLY A 150 -2.36 55.88 30.48
C GLY A 150 -3.67 55.57 29.75
N LEU A 151 -4.08 54.31 29.72
CA LEU A 151 -5.28 53.82 29.02
C LEU A 151 -6.36 53.40 30.03
N SER A 152 -7.61 53.31 29.56
CA SER A 152 -8.74 52.81 30.34
C SER A 152 -8.87 51.29 30.22
N ASP A 153 -9.43 50.66 31.25
CA ASP A 153 -9.45 49.19 31.38
C ASP A 153 -10.24 48.48 30.26
N ASP A 154 -11.17 49.17 29.59
CA ASP A 154 -11.96 48.68 28.45
C ASP A 154 -11.16 48.57 27.14
N VAL A 155 -10.01 49.23 27.03
CA VAL A 155 -9.21 49.27 25.80
C VAL A 155 -8.68 47.87 25.43
N GLY A 156 -8.88 47.46 24.17
CA GLY A 156 -8.43 46.15 23.68
C GLY A 156 -9.35 44.98 24.07
N THR A 157 -10.52 45.25 24.64
CA THR A 157 -11.58 44.25 24.88
C THR A 157 -12.71 44.40 23.85
N HIS A 158 -13.41 43.32 23.51
CA HIS A 158 -14.44 43.35 22.48
C HIS A 158 -15.78 43.96 22.98
N ASP A 159 -16.12 43.72 24.24
CA ASP A 159 -17.39 44.12 24.88
C ASP A 159 -17.18 44.95 26.15
N GLY A 160 -15.98 45.52 26.34
CA GLY A 160 -15.62 46.26 27.55
C GLY A 160 -15.20 45.38 28.73
N ILE A 161 -15.28 44.05 28.60
CA ILE A 161 -15.02 43.11 29.68
C ILE A 161 -13.83 42.21 29.33
N TYR A 162 -12.76 42.32 30.12
CA TYR A 162 -11.62 41.42 30.03
C TYR A 162 -11.95 40.07 30.67
N ARG A 163 -11.68 38.98 29.95
CA ARG A 163 -11.90 37.60 30.42
C ARG A 163 -10.62 36.79 30.22
N PRO A 164 -9.83 36.53 31.27
CA PRO A 164 -8.64 35.70 31.14
C PRO A 164 -9.03 34.25 30.84
N HIS A 165 -8.40 33.65 29.84
CA HIS A 165 -8.67 32.27 29.44
C HIS A 165 -7.48 31.67 28.70
N LEU A 166 -7.38 30.34 28.72
CA LEU A 166 -6.46 29.56 27.90
C LEU A 166 -7.23 28.75 26.87
N THR A 167 -7.04 29.04 25.58
CA THR A 167 -7.78 28.35 24.51
C THR A 167 -7.30 26.91 24.31
N LEU A 168 -8.23 25.95 24.35
CA LEU A 168 -7.96 24.53 24.09
C LEU A 168 -8.27 24.12 22.64
N GLY A 169 -9.27 24.74 22.02
CA GLY A 169 -9.61 24.45 20.62
C GLY A 169 -10.98 24.98 20.21
N GLN A 170 -11.39 24.65 18.98
CA GLN A 170 -12.69 25.04 18.43
C GLN A 170 -13.50 23.81 18.01
N ALA A 171 -14.80 23.80 18.32
CA ALA A 171 -15.74 22.75 17.93
C ALA A 171 -16.93 23.30 17.11
N SER A 172 -17.55 22.45 16.30
CA SER A 172 -18.77 22.79 15.55
C SER A 172 -19.94 23.02 16.52
N LEU A 173 -20.91 23.86 16.15
CA LEU A 173 -22.13 24.13 16.93
C LEU A 173 -23.10 22.94 17.02
N ASN A 174 -22.78 21.79 16.42
CA ASN A 174 -23.53 20.56 16.65
C ASN A 174 -23.44 20.20 18.14
N SER A 175 -24.59 20.20 18.85
CA SER A 175 -24.66 20.02 20.30
C SER A 175 -23.87 18.81 20.80
N LYS A 176 -23.99 17.66 20.12
CA LYS A 176 -23.24 16.44 20.49
C LYS A 176 -21.72 16.56 20.36
N SER A 177 -21.21 17.33 19.39
CA SER A 177 -19.77 17.48 19.18
C SER A 177 -19.16 18.47 20.17
N LEU A 178 -19.91 19.53 20.51
CA LEU A 178 -19.47 20.51 21.50
C LEU A 178 -19.50 19.93 22.91
N GLU A 179 -20.59 19.24 23.29
CA GLU A 179 -20.71 18.57 24.58
C GLU A 179 -19.57 17.58 24.82
N LYS A 180 -19.30 16.69 23.84
CA LYS A 180 -18.18 15.73 23.92
C LYS A 180 -16.82 16.42 24.05
N PHE A 181 -16.61 17.55 23.38
CA PHE A 181 -15.35 18.28 23.47
C PHE A 181 -15.19 18.99 24.82
N VAL A 182 -16.26 19.59 25.34
CA VAL A 182 -16.28 20.22 26.67
C VAL A 182 -16.04 19.18 27.77
N GLU A 183 -16.69 18.01 27.68
CA GLU A 183 -16.49 16.89 28.59
C GLU A 183 -15.02 16.42 28.56
N LYS A 184 -14.44 16.27 27.37
CA LYS A 184 -13.02 15.92 27.18
C LYS A 184 -12.09 16.98 27.80
N CYS A 185 -12.39 18.27 27.65
CA CYS A 185 -11.62 19.34 28.27
C CYS A 185 -11.76 19.34 29.80
N GLY A 186 -12.84 18.77 30.34
CA GLY A 186 -13.06 18.60 31.78
C GLY A 186 -11.93 17.84 32.47
N SER A 187 -11.27 16.88 31.80
CA SER A 187 -10.13 16.15 32.38
C SER A 187 -8.83 16.96 32.43
N THR A 188 -8.79 18.14 31.80
CA THR A 188 -7.65 19.08 31.87
C THR A 188 -7.81 20.17 32.91
N VAL A 189 -8.87 20.10 33.70
CA VAL A 189 -9.14 21.00 34.81
C VAL A 189 -8.17 20.71 35.97
N GLY A 190 -7.70 21.76 36.64
CA GLY A 190 -6.80 21.66 37.79
C GLY A 190 -5.33 21.96 37.48
N VAL A 191 -5.02 22.52 36.32
CA VAL A 191 -3.65 22.96 36.00
C VAL A 191 -3.24 24.06 36.97
N ARG A 192 -2.12 23.83 37.67
CA ARG A 192 -1.58 24.75 38.68
C ARG A 192 -0.11 25.06 38.41
N TRP A 193 0.25 26.33 38.44
CA TRP A 193 1.65 26.75 38.36
C TRP A 193 1.88 28.06 39.11
N GLU A 194 3.13 28.35 39.45
CA GLU A 194 3.52 29.65 39.98
C GLU A 194 3.88 30.60 38.82
N ALA A 195 3.18 31.72 38.71
CA ALA A 195 3.47 32.74 37.71
C ALA A 195 4.62 33.65 38.19
N SER A 196 5.83 33.36 37.72
CA SER A 196 7.03 34.14 38.02
C SER A 196 7.29 35.29 37.03
N GLU A 197 6.83 35.17 35.78
CA GLU A 197 7.15 36.12 34.70
C GLU A 197 5.99 36.28 33.71
N LEU A 198 5.94 37.45 33.04
CA LEU A 198 5.11 37.69 31.87
C LEU A 198 5.95 37.66 30.61
N ALA A 199 5.54 36.89 29.61
CA ALA A 199 6.19 36.86 28.31
C ALA A 199 5.68 37.99 27.41
N VAL A 200 6.61 38.70 26.78
CA VAL A 200 6.29 39.66 25.71
C VAL A 200 6.51 38.94 24.39
N LEU A 201 5.45 38.86 23.59
CA LEU A 201 5.39 38.10 22.34
C LEU A 201 5.34 39.04 21.13
N ARG A 202 6.00 38.65 20.04
CA ARG A 202 5.94 39.33 18.74
C ARG A 202 5.63 38.31 17.63
N ARG A 203 4.83 38.72 16.65
CA ARG A 203 4.47 37.90 15.50
C ARG A 203 5.58 37.92 14.43
N LYS A 204 6.07 36.75 14.02
CA LYS A 204 6.95 36.53 12.87
C LYS A 204 6.20 36.71 11.54
N PRO A 205 6.90 36.91 10.40
CA PRO A 205 6.28 36.94 9.08
C PRO A 205 5.46 35.68 8.73
N ALA A 206 5.88 34.50 9.20
CA ALA A 206 5.15 33.24 9.04
C ALA A 206 3.86 33.14 9.90
N GLY A 207 3.63 34.11 10.79
CA GLY A 207 2.45 34.21 11.63
C GLY A 207 2.56 33.63 13.04
N GLU A 208 3.70 33.02 13.39
CA GLU A 208 4.01 32.48 14.73
C GLU A 208 4.36 33.59 15.72
N MET A 209 3.94 33.45 16.98
CA MET A 209 4.33 34.34 18.07
C MET A 209 5.62 33.83 18.72
N GLU A 210 6.68 34.64 18.70
CA GLU A 210 7.94 34.38 19.39
C GLU A 210 8.04 35.22 20.66
N VAL A 211 8.67 34.67 21.70
CA VAL A 211 9.00 35.45 22.90
C VAL A 211 10.19 36.35 22.61
N VAL A 212 10.06 37.64 22.90
CA VAL A 212 11.09 38.66 22.67
C VAL A 212 11.64 39.28 23.95
N ASP A 213 10.90 39.22 25.06
CA ASP A 213 11.34 39.69 26.39
C ASP A 213 10.49 39.03 27.49
N TYR A 214 10.96 39.09 28.74
CA TYR A 214 10.22 38.68 29.93
C TYR A 214 10.15 39.82 30.96
N LEU A 215 9.01 39.95 31.62
CA LEU A 215 8.79 40.89 32.73
C LEU A 215 8.67 40.07 34.02
N SER A 216 9.69 40.12 34.87
CA SER A 216 9.69 39.39 36.15
C SER A 216 8.67 39.97 37.13
N LEU A 217 7.89 39.09 37.75
CA LEU A 217 6.92 39.39 38.80
C LEU A 217 7.55 39.28 40.21
N GLU A 218 8.84 38.96 40.31
CA GLU A 218 9.57 38.86 41.58
C GLU A 218 10.01 40.24 42.10
N SER A 219 9.81 40.49 43.39
CA SER A 219 10.34 41.68 44.06
C SER A 219 11.82 41.46 44.35
N ASP A 220 12.70 42.34 43.84
CA ASP A 220 14.15 42.33 44.05
C ASP A 220 14.51 42.28 45.54
N ASN A 221 14.57 41.08 46.09
CA ASN A 221 15.17 40.73 47.37
C ASN A 221 15.66 39.27 47.30
N ILE A 222 16.45 38.96 46.27
CA ILE A 222 17.59 38.02 46.32
C ILE A 222 18.52 38.41 45.17
N SER A 223 19.67 38.91 45.56
CA SER A 223 20.82 39.27 44.75
C SER A 223 21.36 38.06 43.96
N SER A 224 21.57 38.28 42.65
CA SER A 224 22.66 37.70 41.85
C SER A 224 22.97 36.21 42.05
N ALA A 225 22.17 35.34 41.44
CA ALA A 225 22.57 33.98 41.07
C ALA A 225 21.62 33.40 40.01
N ASN A 226 21.63 33.91 38.77
CA ASN A 226 21.06 33.19 37.60
C ASN A 226 21.43 33.82 36.24
N GLN A 227 22.57 34.51 36.14
CA GLN A 227 23.18 34.86 34.85
C GLN A 227 24.28 33.86 34.48
N GLU A 228 23.95 32.57 34.46
CA GLU A 228 24.80 31.50 33.93
C GLU A 228 24.00 30.20 33.71
N LYS A 229 22.81 30.29 33.10
CA LYS A 229 22.03 29.10 32.65
C LYS A 229 21.25 29.32 31.35
N SER A 230 21.62 30.33 30.55
CA SER A 230 20.96 30.68 29.29
C SER A 230 21.74 30.27 28.04
N ALA A 231 22.64 29.28 28.14
CA ALA A 231 23.39 28.74 27.00
C ALA A 231 23.46 27.20 26.93
N GLU A 232 22.72 26.46 27.78
CA GLU A 232 22.69 24.98 27.76
C GLU A 232 21.30 24.37 27.52
N ASN A 233 20.25 25.20 27.36
CA ASN A 233 18.89 24.71 27.11
C ASN A 233 18.43 24.82 25.63
N SER A 234 19.33 25.13 24.71
CA SER A 234 19.06 25.11 23.26
C SER A 234 19.44 23.80 22.56
N GLU A 235 19.95 22.78 23.28
CA GLU A 235 20.34 21.49 22.68
C GLU A 235 19.71 20.24 23.35
N LYS A 236 18.69 20.39 24.20
CA LYS A 236 17.93 19.25 24.78
C LYS A 236 16.49 19.11 24.25
N VAL A 237 16.26 19.46 22.98
CA VAL A 237 15.08 18.99 22.22
C VAL A 237 15.53 17.85 21.31
N ASN A 238 15.97 16.73 21.90
CA ASN A 238 16.31 15.53 21.13
C ASN A 238 16.06 14.24 21.93
N SER A 239 14.86 14.09 22.48
CA SER A 239 14.29 12.76 22.75
C SER A 239 12.90 12.67 22.15
N VAL A 240 12.83 12.45 20.83
CA VAL A 240 11.55 12.27 20.10
C VAL A 240 10.83 10.96 20.52
N TRP A 241 11.54 10.07 21.23
CA TRP A 241 11.03 8.79 21.73
C TRP A 241 10.57 8.93 23.19
N SER A 242 9.37 8.43 23.47
CA SER A 242 8.80 8.32 24.81
C SER A 242 8.94 6.90 25.34
N GLU A 243 9.18 6.76 26.64
CA GLU A 243 9.19 5.46 27.32
C GLU A 243 7.75 4.97 27.55
N CYS A 244 7.51 3.66 27.41
CA CYS A 244 6.22 3.06 27.71
C CYS A 244 5.82 3.21 29.19
N PHE A 245 4.54 2.98 29.47
CA PHE A 245 4.03 2.80 30.82
C PHE A 245 4.07 1.32 31.19
N HIS A 246 4.30 1.03 32.46
CA HIS A 246 4.24 -0.32 33.01
C HIS A 246 3.17 -0.40 34.10
N TYR A 247 2.51 -1.56 34.22
CA TYR A 247 1.63 -1.85 35.33
C TYR A 247 2.46 -2.28 36.55
N SER A 248 2.53 -1.41 37.56
CA SER A 248 3.36 -1.60 38.75
C SER A 248 2.72 -2.54 39.78
N SER A 249 3.53 -3.03 40.72
CA SER A 249 3.06 -3.81 41.88
C SER A 249 2.10 -3.04 42.79
N GLU A 250 2.06 -1.71 42.70
CA GLU A 250 1.12 -0.84 43.42
C GLU A 250 -0.25 -0.72 42.72
N HIS A 251 -0.53 -1.62 41.76
CA HIS A 251 -1.77 -1.66 40.98
C HIS A 251 -2.06 -0.41 40.15
N MET A 252 -1.02 0.36 39.80
CA MET A 252 -1.13 1.56 38.97
C MET A 252 -0.21 1.53 37.76
N TRP A 253 -0.65 2.16 36.66
CA TRP A 253 0.16 2.39 35.47
C TRP A 253 1.11 3.56 35.70
N THR A 254 2.42 3.32 35.68
CA THR A 254 3.44 4.35 35.89
C THR A 254 4.47 4.32 34.76
N ARG A 255 5.16 5.44 34.51
CA ARG A 255 6.17 5.50 33.44
C ARG A 255 7.30 4.51 33.76
N HIS A 256 7.64 3.65 32.81
CA HIS A 256 8.71 2.67 32.97
C HIS A 256 10.06 3.37 32.99
N GLN A 257 10.81 3.23 34.09
CA GLN A 257 12.17 3.74 34.18
C GLN A 257 13.14 2.71 33.61
N THR A 258 13.98 3.13 32.67
CA THR A 258 14.98 2.26 32.03
C THR A 258 15.96 1.65 33.04
N THR A 259 16.02 0.32 33.07
CA THR A 259 16.99 -0.44 33.89
C THR A 259 18.11 -1.03 33.02
N GLU A 260 19.26 -1.37 33.62
CA GLU A 260 20.35 -2.07 32.89
C GLU A 260 19.91 -3.41 32.28
N ALA A 261 18.93 -4.08 32.90
CA ALA A 261 18.34 -5.32 32.39
C ALA A 261 17.50 -5.13 31.11
N ASP A 262 16.95 -3.94 30.89
CA ASP A 262 16.20 -3.60 29.67
C ASP A 262 17.11 -3.42 28.45
N ASN A 263 18.39 -3.12 28.68
CA ASN A 263 19.43 -2.95 27.68
C ASN A 263 20.20 -4.26 27.46
N THR A 264 19.51 -5.32 27.00
CA THR A 264 20.20 -6.52 26.52
C THR A 264 21.15 -6.16 25.37
N SER A 265 22.42 -6.59 25.45
CA SER A 265 23.43 -6.34 24.41
C SER A 265 22.90 -6.72 23.02
N GLU A 266 23.23 -5.93 21.99
CA GLU A 266 22.78 -6.13 20.59
C GLU A 266 23.00 -7.55 20.05
N ARG A 267 23.90 -8.33 20.68
CA ARG A 267 24.21 -9.72 20.32
C ARG A 267 23.17 -10.75 20.79
N SER A 268 22.16 -10.38 21.58
CA SER A 268 21.24 -11.32 22.25
C SER A 268 19.73 -11.06 22.04
N ARG A 269 19.35 -10.14 21.14
CA ARG A 269 17.94 -9.82 20.87
C ARG A 269 17.22 -11.04 20.25
N PRO A 270 16.01 -11.44 20.70
CA PRO A 270 15.25 -12.51 20.08
C PRO A 270 15.00 -12.19 18.61
N SER A 271 15.26 -13.17 17.74
CA SER A 271 14.97 -13.08 16.31
C SER A 271 13.49 -13.31 15.99
N ARG A 272 12.68 -13.74 16.97
CA ARG A 272 11.26 -14.11 16.82
C ARG A 272 10.37 -13.13 17.57
N LEU A 273 9.28 -12.68 16.95
CA LEU A 273 8.29 -11.80 17.57
C LEU A 273 6.89 -12.12 17.05
N SER A 274 5.91 -12.15 17.95
CA SER A 274 4.51 -12.24 17.57
C SER A 274 3.86 -10.85 17.55
N ILE A 275 3.16 -10.53 16.47
CA ILE A 275 2.50 -9.23 16.27
C ILE A 275 1.03 -9.50 16.03
N LEU A 276 0.17 -8.91 16.87
CA LEU A 276 -1.28 -8.98 16.77
C LEU A 276 -1.79 -7.59 16.35
N SER A 277 -2.79 -7.54 15.46
CA SER A 277 -3.50 -6.32 15.09
C SER A 277 -5.00 -6.53 15.21
N TYR A 278 -5.70 -5.60 15.87
CA TYR A 278 -7.15 -5.69 16.03
C TYR A 278 -7.84 -4.32 16.11
N ASN A 279 -8.67 -4.02 15.10
CA ASN A 279 -9.58 -2.87 15.13
C ASN A 279 -10.80 -3.23 16.01
N LEU A 280 -11.07 -2.45 17.06
CA LEU A 280 -12.07 -2.81 18.09
C LEU A 280 -13.45 -2.18 17.90
N LEU A 281 -13.65 -1.30 16.91
CA LEU A 281 -14.89 -0.56 16.68
C LEU A 281 -15.36 0.26 17.90
N ALA A 282 -15.45 1.58 17.76
CA ALA A 282 -16.05 2.41 18.81
C ALA A 282 -17.58 2.17 18.93
N ASP A 283 -18.14 2.43 20.11
CA ASP A 283 -19.55 2.16 20.43
C ASP A 283 -20.53 2.65 19.34
N THR A 284 -21.24 1.69 18.73
CA THR A 284 -22.31 1.91 17.74
C THR A 284 -23.69 1.75 18.39
N PHE A 285 -24.75 2.18 17.69
CA PHE A 285 -26.13 2.02 18.16
C PHE A 285 -26.56 0.55 18.06
N GLY A 286 -26.32 -0.26 19.09
CA GLY A 286 -26.84 -1.64 19.14
C GLY A 286 -26.15 -2.58 20.13
N CYS A 287 -24.84 -2.39 20.41
CA CYS A 287 -24.09 -3.23 21.34
C CYS A 287 -22.96 -2.44 22.01
N SER A 288 -22.94 -2.37 23.34
CA SER A 288 -21.93 -1.60 24.07
C SER A 288 -20.57 -2.31 24.06
N PHE A 289 -19.47 -1.56 24.17
CA PHE A 289 -18.14 -2.15 24.32
C PHE A 289 -18.06 -3.08 25.53
N ASP A 290 -18.79 -2.80 26.61
CA ASP A 290 -18.81 -3.65 27.80
C ASP A 290 -19.36 -5.05 27.49
N ASP A 291 -20.37 -5.16 26.60
CA ASP A 291 -20.93 -6.45 26.17
C ASP A 291 -20.00 -7.22 25.22
N ARG A 292 -19.13 -6.49 24.49
CA ARG A 292 -18.19 -7.03 23.50
C ARG A 292 -16.82 -7.37 24.10
N LEU A 293 -16.42 -6.70 25.19
CA LEU A 293 -15.11 -6.87 25.82
C LEU A 293 -14.78 -8.33 26.18
N PRO A 294 -15.70 -9.15 26.73
CA PRO A 294 -15.44 -10.57 26.98
C PRO A 294 -15.08 -11.34 25.70
N LEU A 295 -15.78 -11.07 24.59
CA LEU A 295 -15.52 -11.71 23.28
C LEU A 295 -14.15 -11.28 22.72
N ILE A 296 -13.80 -10.00 22.87
CA ILE A 296 -12.51 -9.46 22.45
C ILE A 296 -11.37 -10.12 23.25
N ILE A 297 -11.52 -10.21 24.57
CA ILE A 297 -10.52 -10.84 25.45
C ILE A 297 -10.37 -12.31 25.12
N GLU A 298 -11.47 -13.05 24.96
CA GLU A 298 -11.44 -14.46 24.58
C GLU A 298 -10.71 -14.67 23.25
N ALA A 299 -11.00 -13.82 22.25
CA ALA A 299 -10.37 -13.90 20.95
C ALA A 299 -8.85 -13.64 20.99
N ILE A 300 -8.41 -12.64 21.77
CA ILE A 300 -6.99 -12.36 21.98
C ILE A 300 -6.34 -13.51 22.77
N GLN A 301 -6.96 -13.95 23.87
CA GLN A 301 -6.44 -15.00 24.75
C GLN A 301 -6.26 -16.35 24.04
N LYS A 302 -7.16 -16.72 23.12
CA LYS A 302 -7.01 -17.92 22.29
C LYS A 302 -5.84 -17.83 21.30
N THR A 303 -5.40 -16.61 20.98
CA THR A 303 -4.38 -16.32 19.98
C THR A 303 -2.99 -16.13 20.60
N THR A 304 -2.93 -15.76 21.88
CA THR A 304 -1.66 -15.50 22.57
C THR A 304 -0.79 -16.74 22.74
N ARG A 305 0.52 -16.53 22.71
CA ARG A 305 1.60 -17.53 22.82
C ARG A 305 2.49 -17.18 23.99
N ASN A 306 2.39 -17.97 25.05
CA ASN A 306 3.12 -17.72 26.30
C ASN A 306 4.65 -17.74 26.15
N GLU A 307 5.17 -18.44 25.13
CA GLU A 307 6.61 -18.62 24.90
C GLU A 307 7.26 -17.48 24.09
N LEU A 308 6.47 -16.56 23.52
CA LEU A 308 6.97 -15.50 22.64
C LEU A 308 6.74 -14.10 23.22
N ASP A 309 7.65 -13.20 22.88
CA ASP A 309 7.41 -11.77 23.03
C ASP A 309 6.30 -11.35 22.04
N GLU A 310 5.35 -10.56 22.53
CA GLU A 310 4.16 -10.16 21.79
C GLU A 310 3.96 -8.65 21.82
N VAL A 311 3.52 -8.11 20.67
CA VAL A 311 3.07 -6.74 20.52
C VAL A 311 1.65 -6.75 19.98
N LEU A 312 0.72 -6.19 20.75
CA LEU A 312 -0.70 -6.07 20.42
C LEU A 312 -1.00 -4.64 19.96
N CYS A 313 -1.24 -4.49 18.66
CA CYS A 313 -1.63 -3.24 18.01
C CYS A 313 -3.16 -3.13 17.97
N LEU A 314 -3.73 -2.16 18.68
CA LEU A 314 -5.16 -1.89 18.71
C LEU A 314 -5.48 -0.59 17.97
N GLN A 315 -6.59 -0.59 17.24
CA GLN A 315 -7.13 0.57 16.53
C GLN A 315 -8.53 0.93 17.04
N GLU A 316 -8.93 2.19 16.80
CA GLU A 316 -10.24 2.75 17.17
C GLU A 316 -10.56 2.79 18.67
N ILE A 317 -9.55 3.02 19.50
CA ILE A 317 -9.74 3.06 20.96
C ILE A 317 -10.23 4.43 21.43
N SER A 318 -11.39 4.44 22.09
CA SER A 318 -11.94 5.60 22.80
C SER A 318 -11.44 5.70 24.24
N SER A 319 -11.63 6.85 24.88
CA SER A 319 -11.23 7.07 26.29
C SER A 319 -11.92 6.08 27.25
N HIS A 320 -13.20 5.77 27.01
CA HIS A 320 -13.94 4.78 27.81
C HIS A 320 -13.34 3.38 27.66
N MET A 321 -13.08 2.95 26.42
CA MET A 321 -12.48 1.65 26.12
C MET A 321 -11.09 1.51 26.73
N MET A 322 -10.26 2.56 26.68
CA MET A 322 -8.92 2.58 27.29
C MET A 322 -8.99 2.23 28.78
N VAL A 323 -9.85 2.91 29.54
CA VAL A 323 -9.96 2.69 30.99
C VAL A 323 -10.37 1.24 31.29
N LYS A 324 -11.30 0.68 30.51
CA LYS A 324 -11.74 -0.71 30.65
C LYS A 324 -10.65 -1.71 30.31
N ILE A 325 -9.92 -1.52 29.20
CA ILE A 325 -8.81 -2.39 28.77
C ILE A 325 -7.69 -2.36 29.83
N LEU A 326 -7.22 -1.17 30.22
CA LEU A 326 -6.11 -1.01 31.17
C LEU A 326 -6.50 -1.37 32.61
N GLY A 327 -7.80 -1.36 32.93
CA GLY A 327 -8.36 -1.78 34.21
C GLY A 327 -8.63 -3.28 34.31
N HIS A 328 -8.60 -4.03 33.20
CA HIS A 328 -8.97 -5.43 33.21
C HIS A 328 -7.76 -6.34 33.55
N PRO A 329 -7.91 -7.33 34.47
CA PRO A 329 -6.80 -8.17 34.93
C PRO A 329 -6.04 -8.90 33.82
N PHE A 330 -6.75 -9.36 32.78
CA PHE A 330 -6.12 -10.02 31.62
C PHE A 330 -5.02 -9.18 30.98
N PHE A 331 -5.29 -7.91 30.65
CA PHE A 331 -4.30 -7.05 30.00
C PHE A 331 -3.18 -6.67 30.96
N GLN A 332 -3.49 -6.39 32.22
CA GLN A 332 -2.48 -6.08 33.24
C GLN A 332 -1.47 -7.21 33.46
N GLN A 333 -1.94 -8.46 33.45
CA GLN A 333 -1.09 -9.63 33.66
C GLN A 333 -0.34 -10.05 32.39
N ARG A 334 -1.02 -10.06 31.23
CA ARG A 334 -0.43 -10.54 29.97
C ARG A 334 0.43 -9.48 29.29
N TYR A 335 -0.04 -8.23 29.27
CA TYR A 335 0.60 -7.12 28.59
C TYR A 335 0.90 -5.97 29.57
N PRO A 336 1.89 -6.16 30.47
CA PRO A 336 2.18 -5.20 31.51
C PRO A 336 2.78 -3.89 30.98
N PHE A 337 3.07 -3.76 29.68
CA PHE A 337 3.60 -2.54 29.07
C PHE A 337 2.64 -1.94 28.04
N CYS A 338 2.42 -0.62 28.07
CA CYS A 338 1.47 0.09 27.22
C CYS A 338 2.01 1.46 26.75
N SER A 339 1.55 1.94 25.60
CA SER A 339 1.86 3.28 25.09
C SER A 339 1.16 4.41 25.87
N HIS A 340 0.13 4.10 26.66
CA HIS A 340 -0.65 5.06 27.44
C HIS A 340 -0.89 4.55 28.87
N ALA A 341 -1.12 5.47 29.81
CA ALA A 341 -1.63 5.18 31.15
C ALA A 341 -3.15 5.39 31.20
N SER A 342 -3.80 4.86 32.24
CA SER A 342 -5.22 5.11 32.50
C SER A 342 -5.56 6.59 32.70
N SER A 343 -4.58 7.41 33.10
CA SER A 343 -4.69 8.87 33.25
C SER A 343 -4.31 9.65 32.00
N SER A 344 -3.92 9.00 30.90
CA SER A 344 -3.50 9.69 29.68
C SER A 344 -4.66 10.41 28.99
N THR A 345 -4.46 11.68 28.66
CA THR A 345 -5.41 12.44 27.83
C THR A 345 -5.23 12.05 26.36
N LEU A 346 -6.27 11.50 25.75
CA LEU A 346 -6.21 11.04 24.36
C LEU A 346 -6.40 12.18 23.36
N GLU A 347 -5.62 12.14 22.28
CA GLU A 347 -5.57 13.18 21.26
C GLU A 347 -6.86 13.24 20.44
N ASN A 348 -7.37 12.08 20.02
CA ASN A 348 -8.58 11.95 19.18
C ASN A 348 -9.68 11.19 19.93
N HIS A 349 -10.87 11.06 19.32
CA HIS A 349 -11.91 10.16 19.83
C HIS A 349 -11.58 8.69 19.57
N LEU A 350 -10.88 8.41 18.46
CA LEU A 350 -10.42 7.09 18.04
C LEU A 350 -8.90 7.12 17.94
N ASN A 351 -8.23 6.31 18.76
CA ASN A 351 -6.79 6.38 18.93
C ASN A 351 -6.13 5.03 18.67
N LEU A 352 -4.82 5.07 18.46
CA LEU A 352 -3.97 3.89 18.31
C LEU A 352 -3.36 3.53 19.66
N PHE A 353 -3.46 2.26 20.04
CA PHE A 353 -2.90 1.74 21.27
C PHE A 353 -1.98 0.58 20.95
N THR A 354 -0.87 0.48 21.68
CA THR A 354 -0.02 -0.69 21.60
C THR A 354 0.28 -1.19 23.00
N LEU A 355 0.02 -2.47 23.22
CA LEU A 355 0.42 -3.18 24.43
C LEU A 355 1.50 -4.22 24.09
N SER A 356 2.33 -4.56 25.06
CA SER A 356 3.47 -5.46 24.85
C SER A 356 3.77 -6.29 26.08
N THR A 357 4.30 -7.49 25.87
CA THR A 357 4.83 -8.35 26.95
C THR A 357 6.20 -7.86 27.45
N ARG A 358 6.88 -7.00 26.68
CA ARG A 358 8.20 -6.44 26.97
C ARG A 358 8.21 -4.91 26.91
N PRO A 359 9.13 -4.23 27.63
CA PRO A 359 9.26 -2.79 27.58
C PRO A 359 9.66 -2.30 26.18
N PHE A 360 9.13 -1.14 25.80
CA PHE A 360 9.36 -0.54 24.49
C PHE A 360 9.40 0.98 24.56
N ASP A 361 10.05 1.57 23.56
CA ASP A 361 9.96 3.00 23.32
C ASP A 361 8.96 3.26 22.20
N PHE A 362 8.25 4.38 22.25
CA PHE A 362 7.26 4.73 21.23
C PHE A 362 7.30 6.19 20.82
N MET A 363 6.73 6.47 19.66
CA MET A 363 6.47 7.82 19.16
C MET A 363 5.31 7.84 18.17
N PHE A 364 4.78 9.03 17.90
CA PHE A 364 3.76 9.23 16.88
C PHE A 364 4.36 9.87 15.63
N HIS A 365 4.25 9.17 14.49
CA HIS A 365 4.48 9.74 13.17
C HIS A 365 3.18 10.37 12.69
N HIS A 366 3.13 11.70 12.63
CA HIS A 366 1.91 12.44 12.29
C HIS A 366 1.79 12.60 10.77
N PHE A 367 0.60 12.39 10.25
CA PHE A 367 0.30 12.64 8.84
C PHE A 367 -0.18 14.08 8.63
N GLU A 368 -0.35 14.47 7.37
CA GLU A 368 -0.89 15.79 7.01
C GLU A 368 -2.33 15.97 7.50
N GLU A 369 -3.11 14.88 7.52
CA GLU A 369 -4.43 14.87 8.14
C GLU A 369 -4.31 14.92 9.67
N ARG A 370 -4.76 16.03 10.29
CA ARG A 370 -4.60 16.35 11.72
C ARG A 370 -5.01 15.26 12.72
N HIS A 371 -5.94 14.38 12.33
CA HIS A 371 -6.49 13.32 13.18
C HIS A 371 -5.91 11.93 12.88
N LYS A 372 -4.93 11.82 11.98
CA LYS A 372 -4.34 10.55 11.56
C LYS A 372 -2.84 10.56 11.89
N SER A 373 -2.40 9.49 12.52
CA SER A 373 -1.00 9.24 12.85
C SER A 373 -0.70 7.74 12.77
N ALA A 374 0.57 7.39 12.80
CA ALA A 374 1.05 6.04 13.03
C ALA A 374 1.77 5.99 14.38
N LEU A 375 1.44 5.00 15.21
CA LEU A 375 2.11 4.76 16.48
C LEU A 375 3.28 3.80 16.25
N ILE A 376 4.50 4.34 16.33
CA ILE A 376 5.73 3.59 16.09
C ILE A 376 6.24 3.06 17.43
N VAL A 377 6.47 1.75 17.51
CA VAL A 377 6.91 1.04 18.71
C VAL A 377 8.23 0.31 18.45
N ARG A 378 9.16 0.43 19.39
CA ARG A 378 10.46 -0.22 19.39
C ARG A 378 10.61 -1.06 20.66
N PRO A 379 10.28 -2.37 20.62
CA PRO A 379 10.55 -3.25 21.75
C PRO A 379 12.06 -3.27 22.03
N ARG A 380 12.46 -3.06 23.28
CA ARG A 380 13.87 -2.87 23.66
C ARG A 380 14.68 -4.15 23.49
N SER A 381 14.07 -5.28 23.82
CA SER A 381 14.65 -6.61 23.64
C SER A 381 14.69 -7.07 22.18
N SER A 382 13.99 -6.41 21.25
CA SER A 382 13.79 -6.93 19.89
C SER A 382 14.51 -6.11 18.81
N MET A 383 14.79 -6.74 17.66
CA MET A 383 15.32 -6.06 16.48
C MET A 383 14.24 -5.40 15.60
N PHE A 384 12.97 -5.63 15.90
CA PHE A 384 11.85 -5.07 15.13
C PHE A 384 11.56 -3.60 15.51
N GLN A 385 10.97 -2.88 14.55
CA GLN A 385 10.30 -1.60 14.75
C GLN A 385 8.93 -1.69 14.09
N ILE A 386 7.86 -1.48 14.87
CA ILE A 386 6.49 -1.78 14.44
C ILE A 386 5.71 -0.48 14.34
N ALA A 387 5.07 -0.24 13.20
CA ALA A 387 4.13 0.85 13.01
C ALA A 387 2.71 0.32 13.13
N ASN A 388 2.01 0.68 14.21
CA ASN A 388 0.57 0.50 14.34
C ASN A 388 -0.12 1.62 13.54
N ILE A 389 -1.02 1.27 12.62
CA ILE A 389 -1.70 2.23 11.73
C ILE A 389 -3.22 2.05 11.69
N HIS A 390 -3.92 3.14 11.40
CA HIS A 390 -5.30 3.15 10.96
C HIS A 390 -5.47 4.22 9.89
N LEU A 391 -5.40 3.84 8.61
CA LEU A 391 -5.38 4.78 7.49
C LEU A 391 -6.75 5.41 7.22
N THR A 392 -6.81 6.40 6.34
CA THR A 392 -8.08 7.05 5.95
C THR A 392 -9.03 6.05 5.28
N ALA A 393 -10.26 5.96 5.80
CA ALA A 393 -11.32 5.09 5.29
C ALA A 393 -11.93 5.58 3.96
N ALA A 394 -12.77 4.74 3.36
CA ALA A 394 -13.50 4.93 2.11
C ALA A 394 -12.69 4.81 0.80
N LEU A 395 -13.40 4.42 -0.25
CA LEU A 395 -12.92 4.28 -1.63
C LEU A 395 -13.44 5.45 -2.47
N LYS A 396 -12.83 6.63 -2.28
CA LYS A 396 -13.09 7.87 -3.04
C LYS A 396 -11.76 8.50 -3.46
N ASP A 397 -11.75 9.27 -4.54
CA ASP A 397 -10.52 9.86 -5.12
C ASP A 397 -9.64 10.57 -4.07
N ASP A 398 -10.21 11.53 -3.32
CA ASP A 398 -9.46 12.29 -2.30
C ASP A 398 -8.97 11.39 -1.14
N MET A 399 -9.75 10.35 -0.79
CA MET A 399 -9.41 9.45 0.31
C MET A 399 -8.30 8.48 -0.07
N VAL A 400 -8.29 8.00 -1.32
CA VAL A 400 -7.20 7.19 -1.88
C VAL A 400 -5.93 8.03 -2.00
N ALA A 401 -6.03 9.30 -2.41
CA ALA A 401 -4.90 10.22 -2.43
C ALA A 401 -4.33 10.49 -1.03
N ALA A 402 -5.18 10.64 -0.01
CA ALA A 402 -4.77 10.73 1.39
C ALA A 402 -4.02 9.47 1.85
N LYS A 403 -4.59 8.28 1.64
CA LYS A 403 -3.93 7.00 1.94
C LYS A 403 -2.55 6.87 1.30
N ARG A 404 -2.42 7.31 0.04
CA ARG A 404 -1.14 7.33 -0.67
C ARG A 404 -0.10 8.20 0.03
N ARG A 405 -0.46 9.43 0.41
CA ARG A 405 0.44 10.34 1.12
C ARG A 405 0.85 9.77 2.47
N GLN A 406 -0.10 9.19 3.20
CA GLN A 406 0.13 8.55 4.51
C GLN A 406 1.14 7.39 4.40
N LEU A 407 0.90 6.45 3.48
CA LEU A 407 1.80 5.30 3.27
C LEU A 407 3.18 5.72 2.75
N SER A 408 3.26 6.65 1.81
CA SER A 408 4.54 7.16 1.30
C SER A 408 5.36 7.84 2.38
N SER A 409 4.73 8.70 3.20
CA SER A 409 5.38 9.38 4.31
C SER A 409 5.89 8.39 5.36
N LEU A 410 5.06 7.43 5.77
CA LEU A 410 5.44 6.39 6.72
C LEU A 410 6.58 5.51 6.18
N THR A 411 6.49 5.11 4.91
CA THR A 411 7.50 4.26 4.25
C THR A 411 8.85 4.95 4.19
N ALA A 412 8.89 6.24 3.84
CA ALA A 412 10.12 7.03 3.84
C ALA A 412 10.74 7.08 5.25
N PHE A 413 9.92 7.41 6.26
CA PHE A 413 10.34 7.47 7.66
C PHE A 413 10.90 6.14 8.18
N LEU A 414 10.20 5.02 7.91
CA LEU A 414 10.62 3.69 8.35
C LEU A 414 11.93 3.25 7.67
N ASN A 415 12.09 3.52 6.38
CA ASN A 415 13.30 3.17 5.65
C ASN A 415 14.52 3.97 6.11
N GLU A 416 14.35 5.27 6.38
CA GLU A 416 15.42 6.11 6.93
C GLU A 416 15.83 5.63 8.33
N ASN A 417 14.86 5.37 9.20
CA ASN A 417 15.14 4.85 10.54
C ASN A 417 15.77 3.45 10.51
N ALA A 418 15.35 2.58 9.60
CA ALA A 418 15.94 1.25 9.45
C ALA A 418 17.41 1.32 9.04
N LYS A 419 17.78 2.26 8.16
CA LYS A 419 19.19 2.52 7.79
C LYS A 419 20.01 3.01 8.97
N ASN A 420 19.45 3.89 9.80
CA ASN A 420 20.18 4.51 10.91
C ASN A 420 20.29 3.59 12.15
N SER A 421 19.24 2.81 12.44
CA SER A 421 19.15 1.98 13.66
C SER A 421 19.45 0.49 13.45
N GLY A 422 19.48 0.02 12.20
CA GLY A 422 19.61 -1.41 11.88
C GLY A 422 18.39 -2.27 12.26
N ARG A 423 17.28 -1.65 12.69
CA ARG A 423 16.04 -2.35 13.06
C ARG A 423 15.19 -2.69 11.83
N LEU A 424 14.43 -3.78 11.93
CA LEU A 424 13.60 -4.30 10.86
C LEU A 424 12.18 -3.70 10.93
N PRO A 425 11.76 -2.90 9.93
CA PRO A 425 10.46 -2.25 9.93
C PRO A 425 9.32 -3.22 9.60
N VAL A 426 8.26 -3.16 10.39
CA VAL A 426 6.99 -3.87 10.20
C VAL A 426 5.84 -2.87 10.31
N ILE A 427 4.84 -2.96 9.45
CA ILE A 427 3.63 -2.14 9.50
C ILE A 427 2.46 -3.07 9.78
N ALA A 428 1.71 -2.83 10.85
CA ALA A 428 0.56 -3.63 11.25
C ALA A 428 -0.63 -2.71 11.53
N GLY A 429 -1.82 -3.10 11.08
CA GLY A 429 -3.01 -2.28 11.32
C GLY A 429 -4.05 -2.38 10.24
N ASP A 430 -5.00 -1.47 10.32
CA ASP A 430 -6.07 -1.28 9.34
C ASP A 430 -5.62 -0.31 8.24
N PHE A 431 -5.40 -0.86 7.05
CA PHE A 431 -4.98 -0.10 5.87
C PHE A 431 -6.17 0.56 5.15
N ASN A 432 -7.41 0.15 5.43
CA ASN A 432 -8.60 0.64 4.73
C ASN A 432 -8.47 0.56 3.18
N LEU A 433 -7.80 -0.48 2.67
CA LEU A 433 -7.57 -0.71 1.25
C LEU A 433 -8.52 -1.79 0.71
N ALA A 434 -9.33 -1.43 -0.28
CA ALA A 434 -10.15 -2.41 -1.00
C ALA A 434 -9.22 -3.48 -1.61
N SER A 435 -9.46 -4.75 -1.25
CA SER A 435 -8.63 -5.87 -1.69
C SER A 435 -9.19 -6.53 -2.94
N SER A 436 -10.51 -6.50 -3.16
CA SER A 436 -11.12 -7.13 -4.32
C SER A 436 -11.05 -6.27 -5.57
N SER A 437 -10.67 -6.91 -6.68
CA SER A 437 -10.63 -6.25 -7.97
C SER A 437 -12.02 -5.82 -8.44
N ILE A 438 -13.04 -6.61 -8.11
CA ILE A 438 -14.43 -6.37 -8.47
C ILE A 438 -14.94 -5.10 -7.77
N THR A 439 -14.66 -4.96 -6.47
CA THR A 439 -15.05 -3.78 -5.68
C THR A 439 -14.45 -2.49 -6.27
N ILE A 440 -13.18 -2.54 -6.67
CA ILE A 440 -12.50 -1.39 -7.29
C ILE A 440 -13.12 -1.05 -8.65
N ASP A 441 -13.37 -2.04 -9.50
CA ASP A 441 -13.94 -1.82 -10.83
C ASP A 441 -15.39 -1.31 -10.76
N LEU A 442 -16.17 -1.78 -9.79
CA LEU A 442 -17.51 -1.27 -9.51
C LEU A 442 -17.47 0.19 -9.04
N ALA A 443 -16.52 0.57 -8.19
CA ALA A 443 -16.35 1.96 -7.76
C ALA A 443 -15.99 2.89 -8.94
N VAL A 444 -15.21 2.40 -9.92
CA VAL A 444 -14.97 3.14 -11.17
C VAL A 444 -16.26 3.30 -11.98
N LYS A 445 -17.04 2.22 -12.14
CA LYS A 445 -18.31 2.25 -12.88
C LYS A 445 -19.34 3.18 -12.25
N LYS A 446 -19.39 3.25 -10.93
CA LYS A 446 -20.28 4.14 -10.17
C LYS A 446 -19.81 5.60 -10.14
N GLY A 447 -18.57 5.87 -10.57
CA GLY A 447 -17.97 7.20 -10.49
C GLY A 447 -17.52 7.60 -9.08
N ASP A 448 -17.40 6.65 -8.15
CA ASP A 448 -16.87 6.89 -6.80
C ASP A 448 -15.36 7.17 -6.84
N ILE A 449 -14.67 6.55 -7.80
CA ILE A 449 -13.26 6.77 -8.09
C ILE A 449 -13.01 6.90 -9.61
N SER A 450 -12.01 7.67 -9.98
CA SER A 450 -11.54 7.75 -11.37
C SER A 450 -10.76 6.49 -11.79
N LEU A 451 -10.65 6.26 -13.11
CA LEU A 451 -9.77 5.22 -13.66
C LEU A 451 -8.32 5.39 -13.14
N ALA A 452 -7.84 6.64 -13.02
CA ALA A 452 -6.52 6.93 -12.46
C ALA A 452 -6.37 6.41 -11.03
N THR A 453 -7.38 6.65 -10.21
CA THR A 453 -7.42 6.23 -8.81
C THR A 453 -7.53 4.72 -8.66
N SER A 454 -8.18 4.03 -9.60
CA SER A 454 -8.21 2.55 -9.60
C SER A 454 -6.80 1.95 -9.73
N ILE A 455 -5.96 2.51 -10.60
CA ILE A 455 -4.55 2.09 -10.78
C ILE A 455 -3.79 2.30 -9.47
N VAL A 456 -3.95 3.47 -8.85
CA VAL A 456 -3.29 3.81 -7.58
C VAL A 456 -3.74 2.86 -6.48
N THR A 457 -5.04 2.62 -6.34
CA THR A 457 -5.60 1.74 -5.29
C THR A 457 -5.00 0.34 -5.34
N ARG A 458 -4.82 -0.22 -6.55
CA ARG A 458 -4.22 -1.54 -6.78
C ARG A 458 -2.71 -1.61 -6.51
N THR A 459 -2.05 -0.47 -6.40
CA THR A 459 -0.60 -0.34 -6.27
C THR A 459 -0.16 0.43 -5.03
N LEU A 460 -1.08 0.69 -4.09
CA LEU A 460 -0.81 1.50 -2.89
C LEU A 460 0.19 0.83 -1.96
N VAL A 461 0.08 -0.49 -1.78
CA VAL A 461 1.13 -1.30 -1.17
C VAL A 461 2.02 -1.79 -2.30
N ASP A 462 3.28 -1.35 -2.29
CA ASP A 462 4.25 -1.77 -3.29
C ASP A 462 4.70 -3.22 -3.02
N PRO A 463 4.30 -4.20 -3.85
CA PRO A 463 4.61 -5.62 -3.63
C PRO A 463 6.10 -5.96 -3.81
N GLU A 464 6.89 -5.02 -4.31
CA GLU A 464 8.35 -5.17 -4.42
C GLU A 464 9.05 -4.75 -3.14
N MET A 465 8.50 -3.75 -2.45
CA MET A 465 9.06 -3.24 -1.21
C MET A 465 8.55 -4.02 -0.01
N TRP A 466 7.25 -4.30 0.03
CA TRP A 466 6.56 -4.88 1.17
C TRP A 466 6.03 -6.27 0.83
N SER A 467 6.25 -7.22 1.72
CA SER A 467 5.61 -8.54 1.71
C SER A 467 4.52 -8.56 2.78
N ASP A 468 3.39 -9.18 2.46
CA ASP A 468 2.28 -9.34 3.38
C ASP A 468 2.38 -10.70 4.09
N ALA A 469 2.30 -10.70 5.42
CA ALA A 469 2.47 -11.91 6.20
C ALA A 469 1.40 -12.98 5.90
N PHE A 470 0.17 -12.57 5.60
CA PHE A 470 -0.88 -13.51 5.21
C PHE A 470 -0.55 -14.18 3.89
N ASP A 471 -0.13 -13.40 2.88
CA ASP A 471 0.17 -13.91 1.55
C ASP A 471 1.34 -14.91 1.65
N VAL A 472 2.42 -14.52 2.35
CA VAL A 472 3.61 -15.37 2.56
C VAL A 472 3.29 -16.65 3.33
N PHE A 473 2.52 -16.57 4.42
CA PHE A 473 2.15 -17.75 5.20
C PHE A 473 1.19 -18.66 4.44
N SER A 474 0.19 -18.07 3.80
CA SER A 474 -0.78 -18.85 3.04
C SER A 474 -0.10 -19.57 1.90
N ASP A 475 0.84 -18.92 1.21
CA ASP A 475 1.64 -19.51 0.16
C ASP A 475 2.47 -20.73 0.59
N SER A 476 2.76 -20.87 1.89
CA SER A 476 3.37 -22.08 2.47
C SER A 476 2.39 -23.24 2.68
N LYS A 477 1.06 -23.00 2.61
CA LYS A 477 0.01 -24.01 2.76
C LYS A 477 -0.51 -24.50 1.40
N GLU A 478 -0.78 -25.80 1.26
CA GLU A 478 -1.35 -26.39 0.04
C GLU A 478 -2.79 -25.87 -0.22
N GLY A 479 -3.00 -25.24 -1.39
CA GLY A 479 -4.33 -24.90 -1.92
C GLY A 479 -4.51 -23.41 -2.28
N PRO A 480 -5.25 -23.06 -3.34
CA PRO A 480 -5.43 -21.69 -3.84
C PRO A 480 -6.21 -20.80 -2.87
N LEU A 481 -5.78 -19.55 -2.78
CA LEU A 481 -6.59 -18.50 -2.17
C LEU A 481 -7.55 -17.92 -3.21
N SER A 482 -8.80 -17.73 -2.83
CA SER A 482 -9.72 -16.78 -3.46
C SER A 482 -9.31 -15.34 -3.07
N GLU A 483 -9.81 -14.33 -3.81
CA GLU A 483 -9.63 -12.92 -3.40
C GLU A 483 -10.27 -12.59 -2.05
N ASP A 484 -11.19 -13.45 -1.58
CA ASP A 484 -11.91 -13.30 -0.31
C ASP A 484 -11.19 -14.00 0.85
N ASP A 485 -10.22 -14.87 0.55
CA ASP A 485 -9.44 -15.52 1.61
C ASP A 485 -8.54 -14.50 2.30
N GLY A 486 -8.52 -14.56 3.62
CA GLY A 486 -7.80 -13.56 4.42
C GLY A 486 -8.62 -12.31 4.74
N ALA A 487 -9.90 -12.25 4.33
CA ALA A 487 -10.78 -11.15 4.66
C ALA A 487 -10.84 -10.91 6.17
N THR A 488 -10.67 -9.65 6.55
CA THR A 488 -10.80 -9.19 7.93
C THR A 488 -12.08 -8.39 8.13
N PHE A 489 -12.78 -8.03 7.06
CA PHE A 489 -14.08 -7.39 7.08
C PHE A 489 -15.04 -8.18 6.18
N ASP A 490 -15.97 -8.93 6.77
CA ASP A 490 -16.88 -9.80 6.04
C ASP A 490 -18.33 -9.61 6.52
N VAL A 491 -19.11 -8.90 5.70
CA VAL A 491 -20.52 -8.58 5.98
C VAL A 491 -21.46 -9.78 5.88
N GLN A 492 -21.01 -10.89 5.28
CA GLN A 492 -21.83 -12.08 5.10
C GLN A 492 -21.89 -12.91 6.38
N VAL A 493 -20.82 -12.88 7.19
CA VAL A 493 -20.70 -13.67 8.42
C VAL A 493 -20.56 -12.83 9.69
N ASN A 494 -20.21 -11.54 9.59
CA ASN A 494 -20.07 -10.65 10.75
C ASN A 494 -21.25 -9.66 10.84
N PRO A 495 -22.16 -9.81 11.83
CA PRO A 495 -23.29 -8.90 12.00
C PRO A 495 -22.89 -7.43 12.23
N LEU A 496 -21.79 -7.19 12.95
CA LEU A 496 -21.30 -5.84 13.19
C LEU A 496 -20.79 -5.18 11.90
N ALA A 497 -20.14 -5.96 11.02
CA ALA A 497 -19.71 -5.49 9.71
C ALA A 497 -20.89 -5.17 8.78
N ALA A 498 -21.97 -5.94 8.88
CA ALA A 498 -23.20 -5.72 8.11
C ALA A 498 -23.92 -4.40 8.48
N GLU A 499 -23.75 -3.94 9.72
CA GLU A 499 -24.27 -2.64 10.20
C GLU A 499 -23.33 -1.46 9.91
N SER A 500 -22.06 -1.74 9.58
CA SER A 500 -21.04 -0.76 9.18
C SER A 500 -21.22 -0.32 7.71
N ASN A 501 -20.41 0.66 7.28
CA ASN A 501 -20.40 1.15 5.90
C ASN A 501 -19.76 0.13 4.94
N ALA A 502 -20.54 -0.88 4.55
CA ALA A 502 -20.11 -1.95 3.67
C ALA A 502 -19.77 -1.47 2.24
N PRO A 503 -18.84 -2.15 1.55
CA PRO A 503 -18.70 -2.03 0.11
C PRO A 503 -20.04 -2.26 -0.61
N ALA A 504 -20.24 -1.54 -1.70
CA ALA A 504 -21.48 -1.61 -2.49
C ALA A 504 -21.83 -3.03 -3.00
N ASP A 505 -20.83 -3.87 -3.19
CA ASP A 505 -20.95 -5.25 -3.66
C ASP A 505 -21.03 -6.28 -2.53
N GLN A 506 -20.95 -5.82 -1.27
CA GLN A 506 -20.97 -6.66 -0.07
C GLN A 506 -19.92 -7.78 -0.09
N ARG A 507 -18.84 -7.62 -0.87
CA ARG A 507 -17.76 -8.61 -0.92
C ARG A 507 -16.87 -8.51 0.30
N PRO A 508 -16.40 -9.64 0.87
CA PRO A 508 -15.40 -9.64 1.93
C PRO A 508 -14.15 -8.84 1.54
N GLN A 509 -13.58 -8.09 2.48
CA GLN A 509 -12.41 -7.25 2.26
C GLN A 509 -11.31 -7.55 3.25
N ARG A 510 -10.07 -7.41 2.80
CA ARG A 510 -8.86 -7.56 3.60
C ARG A 510 -8.24 -6.20 3.90
N TYR A 511 -8.77 -5.56 4.93
CA TYR A 511 -8.33 -4.24 5.39
C TYR A 511 -7.14 -4.31 6.34
N ASP A 512 -7.09 -5.34 7.20
CA ASP A 512 -6.02 -5.51 8.17
C ASP A 512 -4.86 -6.31 7.58
N ARG A 513 -3.64 -5.78 7.72
CA ARG A 513 -2.42 -6.39 7.18
C ARG A 513 -1.26 -6.26 8.14
N ILE A 514 -0.32 -7.22 8.04
CA ILE A 514 1.01 -7.15 8.66
C ILE A 514 2.02 -7.20 7.52
N LEU A 515 2.61 -6.06 7.20
CA LEU A 515 3.57 -5.89 6.13
C LEU A 515 4.99 -5.80 6.68
N PHE A 516 5.93 -6.45 6.01
CA PHE A 516 7.35 -6.35 6.32
C PHE A 516 8.18 -6.18 5.05
N ARG A 517 9.36 -5.57 5.17
CA ARG A 517 10.15 -5.21 4.00
C ARG A 517 10.78 -6.46 3.38
N LYS A 518 10.60 -6.63 2.07
CA LYS A 518 11.01 -7.83 1.33
C LYS A 518 12.52 -8.07 1.37
N VAL A 519 13.31 -7.00 1.39
CA VAL A 519 14.79 -7.07 1.43
C VAL A 519 15.34 -7.59 2.76
N ASP A 520 14.52 -7.65 3.80
CA ASP A 520 14.94 -8.11 5.14
C ASP A 520 14.81 -9.62 5.30
N SER A 521 14.28 -10.33 4.29
CA SER A 521 14.18 -11.79 4.23
C SER A 521 13.55 -12.43 5.48
N LEU A 522 12.60 -11.74 6.11
CA LEU A 522 11.86 -12.25 7.27
C LEU A 522 11.03 -13.47 6.89
N GLN A 523 11.00 -14.46 7.80
CA GLN A 523 10.18 -15.65 7.67
C GLN A 523 8.88 -15.47 8.46
N VAL A 524 7.76 -15.92 7.88
CA VAL A 524 6.47 -15.99 8.58
C VAL A 524 6.28 -17.42 9.04
N GLU A 525 6.46 -17.68 10.33
CA GLU A 525 6.31 -19.02 10.90
C GLU A 525 4.85 -19.39 11.09
N ASP A 526 4.03 -18.41 11.45
CA ASP A 526 2.60 -18.60 11.67
C ASP A 526 1.81 -17.35 11.31
N PHE A 527 0.58 -17.55 10.85
CA PHE A 527 -0.41 -16.50 10.66
C PHE A 527 -1.80 -17.04 10.98
N CYS A 528 -2.59 -16.26 11.72
CA CYS A 528 -3.98 -16.59 11.98
C CYS A 528 -4.87 -15.34 11.97
N ILE A 529 -6.14 -15.57 11.64
CA ILE A 529 -7.23 -14.62 11.76
C ILE A 529 -8.05 -15.05 12.99
N PHE A 530 -8.43 -14.12 13.84
CA PHE A 530 -9.13 -14.38 15.09
C PHE A 530 -10.29 -13.40 15.32
N GLY A 531 -11.15 -13.69 16.29
CA GLY A 531 -12.33 -12.85 16.58
C GLY A 531 -13.51 -13.08 15.62
N GLN A 532 -13.51 -14.22 14.92
CA GLN A 532 -14.63 -14.70 14.11
C GLN A 532 -15.87 -14.99 14.98
N PRO A 533 -17.09 -15.05 14.38
CA PRO A 533 -18.32 -15.27 15.12
C PRO A 533 -18.25 -16.53 16.01
N ASN A 534 -18.69 -16.40 17.26
CA ASN A 534 -18.82 -17.57 18.15
C ASN A 534 -19.99 -18.48 17.71
N GLU A 535 -20.25 -19.56 18.46
CA GLU A 535 -21.36 -20.49 18.15
C GLU A 535 -22.75 -19.82 18.11
N GLU A 536 -22.91 -18.68 18.80
CA GLU A 536 -24.12 -17.86 18.82
C GLU A 536 -24.14 -16.79 17.71
N GLY A 537 -23.12 -16.73 16.85
CA GLY A 537 -22.98 -15.75 15.78
C GLY A 537 -22.56 -14.36 16.25
N ARG A 538 -22.09 -14.19 17.49
CA ARG A 538 -21.67 -12.90 18.06
C ARG A 538 -20.20 -12.61 17.78
N CYS A 539 -19.89 -11.35 17.47
CA CYS A 539 -18.53 -10.85 17.21
C CYS A 539 -18.13 -9.78 18.22
N GLY A 540 -16.82 -9.71 18.51
CA GLY A 540 -16.26 -8.64 19.35
C GLY A 540 -16.08 -7.30 18.62
N SER A 541 -15.91 -7.34 17.29
CA SER A 541 -15.67 -6.17 16.43
C SER A 541 -16.26 -6.40 15.03
N ASP A 542 -16.42 -5.35 14.23
CA ASP A 542 -16.77 -5.44 12.80
C ASP A 542 -15.59 -5.92 11.94
N HIS A 543 -14.38 -5.88 12.49
CA HIS A 543 -13.22 -6.53 11.91
C HIS A 543 -12.87 -7.84 12.63
N PHE A 544 -12.19 -8.73 11.93
CA PHE A 544 -11.46 -9.86 12.51
C PHE A 544 -10.01 -9.45 12.76
N GLY A 545 -9.47 -9.81 13.92
CA GLY A 545 -8.07 -9.57 14.25
C GLY A 545 -7.14 -10.49 13.47
N ILE A 546 -5.88 -10.08 13.32
CA ILE A 546 -4.84 -10.88 12.68
C ILE A 546 -3.61 -10.98 13.57
N ALA A 547 -2.94 -12.13 13.53
CA ALA A 547 -1.68 -12.35 14.24
C ALA A 547 -0.67 -13.04 13.34
N ALA A 548 0.58 -12.57 13.36
CA ALA A 548 1.69 -13.19 12.65
C ALA A 548 2.87 -13.42 13.58
N VAL A 549 3.60 -14.52 13.38
CA VAL A 549 4.88 -14.80 14.04
C VAL A 549 5.99 -14.59 13.01
N LEU A 550 6.80 -13.54 13.22
CA LEU A 550 7.90 -13.18 12.33
C LEU A 550 9.23 -13.64 12.91
N HIS A 551 10.07 -14.22 12.06
CA HIS A 551 11.41 -14.68 12.41
C HIS A 551 12.46 -14.03 11.49
N ALA A 552 13.43 -13.37 12.10
CA ALA A 552 14.58 -12.78 11.41
C ALA A 552 15.70 -13.80 11.20
N PRO A 553 16.23 -13.94 9.97
CA PRO A 553 17.29 -14.89 9.69
C PRO A 553 18.58 -14.53 10.45
N SER A 554 19.22 -15.54 11.04
CA SER A 554 20.56 -15.42 11.63
C SER A 554 21.60 -15.26 10.53
N LYS A 555 22.48 -14.25 10.63
CA LYS A 555 23.60 -14.01 9.70
C LYS A 555 24.56 -15.20 9.48
N LYS A 556 24.41 -16.31 10.22
CA LYS A 556 25.19 -17.55 10.03
C LYS A 556 24.57 -18.56 9.05
N ALA A 557 23.35 -18.33 8.55
CA ALA A 557 22.67 -19.28 7.67
C ALA A 557 22.95 -19.05 6.16
N ASP A 558 23.43 -17.88 5.77
CA ASP A 558 23.62 -17.50 4.36
C ASP A 558 24.82 -18.18 3.67
N GLU A 559 25.77 -18.77 4.41
CA GLU A 559 26.90 -19.53 3.83
C GLU A 559 26.51 -20.96 3.40
N ASN A 560 25.41 -21.50 3.93
CA ASN A 560 24.92 -22.84 3.59
C ASN A 560 23.85 -22.85 2.48
N GLU A 561 23.13 -21.74 2.24
CA GLU A 561 22.20 -21.63 1.09
C GLU A 561 22.91 -21.23 -0.21
N THR A 562 24.04 -20.50 -0.12
CA THR A 562 24.90 -20.23 -1.29
C THR A 562 25.59 -21.48 -1.83
N THR A 563 25.77 -22.53 -1.01
CA THR A 563 26.38 -23.80 -1.43
C THR A 563 25.36 -24.82 -1.98
N ALA A 564 24.05 -24.65 -1.73
CA ALA A 564 23.02 -25.51 -2.32
C ALA A 564 22.65 -25.08 -3.76
N HIS A 565 22.57 -23.78 -4.03
CA HIS A 565 22.15 -23.24 -5.34
C HIS A 565 23.30 -23.13 -6.36
N ALA A 566 24.55 -23.23 -5.91
CA ALA A 566 25.72 -23.34 -6.78
C ALA A 566 25.84 -24.73 -7.47
N ARG A 567 25.00 -25.71 -7.12
CA ARG A 567 25.09 -27.10 -7.63
C ARG A 567 24.42 -27.37 -8.98
N GLU A 568 23.77 -26.41 -9.62
CA GLU A 568 23.08 -26.63 -10.90
C GLU A 568 23.62 -25.80 -12.08
N ARG A 569 24.95 -25.75 -12.24
CA ARG A 569 25.54 -25.56 -13.58
C ARG A 569 25.84 -26.92 -14.21
N GLN A 570 24.85 -27.82 -14.18
CA GLN A 570 24.94 -29.02 -15.00
C GLN A 570 24.64 -28.62 -16.44
N HIS A 571 25.63 -28.83 -17.31
CA HIS A 571 25.44 -28.66 -18.74
C HIS A 571 24.40 -29.66 -19.25
N ILE A 572 23.48 -29.18 -20.08
CA ILE A 572 22.50 -30.03 -20.76
C ILE A 572 23.18 -30.67 -21.97
N SER A 573 23.04 -31.98 -22.13
CA SER A 573 23.53 -32.69 -23.31
C SER A 573 22.70 -32.32 -24.54
N TYR A 574 23.34 -31.75 -25.55
CA TYR A 574 22.71 -31.42 -26.82
C TYR A 574 22.44 -32.68 -27.66
N ILE A 575 21.27 -32.75 -28.29
CA ILE A 575 20.87 -33.84 -29.18
C ILE A 575 20.90 -33.33 -30.62
N GLN A 576 21.91 -33.74 -31.40
CA GLN A 576 22.04 -33.35 -32.81
C GLN A 576 20.88 -33.89 -33.65
N ASP A 577 20.27 -33.03 -34.47
CA ASP A 577 19.34 -33.41 -35.54
C ASP A 577 19.32 -32.30 -36.61
N ASP A 578 19.72 -32.60 -37.84
CA ASP A 578 19.95 -31.58 -38.90
C ASP A 578 18.73 -31.36 -39.80
N ARG A 579 17.54 -31.81 -39.39
CA ARG A 579 16.30 -31.60 -40.16
C ARG A 579 15.96 -30.13 -40.32
N ILE A 580 15.53 -29.78 -41.53
CA ILE A 580 15.05 -28.45 -41.88
C ILE A 580 13.56 -28.37 -41.53
N LEU A 581 13.24 -27.71 -40.40
CA LEU A 581 11.85 -27.55 -39.94
C LEU A 581 11.06 -26.51 -40.75
N GLU A 582 11.75 -25.63 -41.47
CA GLU A 582 11.18 -24.48 -42.18
C GLU A 582 10.08 -24.89 -43.17
N LEU A 583 10.26 -25.97 -43.92
CA LEU A 583 9.26 -26.48 -44.86
C LEU A 583 7.93 -26.87 -44.18
N GLN A 584 7.99 -27.40 -42.96
CA GLN A 584 6.78 -27.76 -42.19
C GLN A 584 6.10 -26.53 -41.58
N LEU A 585 6.85 -25.46 -41.34
CA LEU A 585 6.36 -24.21 -40.77
C LEU A 585 5.76 -23.28 -41.83
N LEU A 586 6.25 -23.34 -43.07
CA LEU A 586 5.93 -22.43 -44.17
C LEU A 586 4.43 -22.11 -44.34
N PRO A 587 3.49 -23.08 -44.23
CA PRO A 587 2.06 -22.78 -44.34
C PRO A 587 1.49 -21.88 -43.24
N PHE A 588 2.20 -21.72 -42.12
CA PHE A 588 1.77 -20.96 -40.95
C PHE A 588 2.53 -19.64 -40.79
N LEU A 589 3.64 -19.48 -41.50
CA LEU A 589 4.46 -18.28 -41.40
C LEU A 589 3.76 -17.08 -42.05
N PRO A 590 3.94 -15.87 -41.48
CA PRO A 590 3.49 -14.65 -42.13
C PRO A 590 4.20 -14.46 -43.48
N SER A 591 3.49 -13.93 -44.48
CA SER A 591 4.09 -13.54 -45.75
C SER A 591 4.90 -12.25 -45.59
N GLU A 592 5.80 -11.96 -46.53
CA GLU A 592 6.49 -10.65 -46.60
C GLU A 592 5.50 -9.49 -46.68
N GLU A 593 4.36 -9.69 -47.36
CA GLU A 593 3.28 -8.70 -47.41
C GLU A 593 2.62 -8.47 -46.06
N ASP A 594 2.38 -9.51 -45.26
CA ASP A 594 1.87 -9.40 -43.88
C ASP A 594 2.87 -8.67 -42.97
N HIS A 595 4.16 -8.96 -43.12
CA HIS A 595 5.21 -8.29 -42.37
C HIS A 595 5.25 -6.77 -42.66
N GLU A 596 5.18 -6.39 -43.94
CA GLU A 596 5.12 -4.99 -44.36
C GLU A 596 3.79 -4.32 -44.03
N LEU A 597 2.68 -5.06 -44.00
CA LEU A 597 1.40 -4.55 -43.50
C LEU A 597 1.51 -4.19 -42.01
N ARG A 598 2.02 -5.10 -41.17
CA ARG A 598 2.19 -4.86 -39.72
C ARG A 598 3.09 -3.66 -39.43
N LYS A 599 4.21 -3.49 -40.15
CA LYS A 599 5.07 -2.30 -40.04
C LYS A 599 4.32 -1.01 -40.38
N ARG A 600 3.54 -1.02 -41.47
CA ARG A 600 2.72 0.12 -41.88
C ARG A 600 1.62 0.43 -40.86
N SER A 601 0.98 -0.59 -40.29
CA SER A 601 -0.06 -0.43 -39.27
C SER A 601 0.50 0.09 -37.94
N ILE A 602 1.69 -0.34 -37.51
CA ILE A 602 2.40 0.27 -36.35
C ILE A 602 2.70 1.76 -36.62
N SER A 603 3.13 2.09 -37.84
CA SER A 603 3.39 3.48 -38.25
C SER A 603 2.10 4.31 -38.27
N LYS A 604 0.99 3.72 -38.72
CA LYS A 604 -0.35 4.33 -38.70
C LYS A 604 -0.84 4.57 -37.27
N LEU A 605 -0.70 3.58 -36.38
CA LEU A 605 -1.01 3.71 -34.94
C LEU A 605 -0.21 4.86 -34.32
N THR A 606 1.10 4.89 -34.57
CA THR A 606 2.01 5.96 -34.09
C THR A 606 1.55 7.34 -34.56
N ARG A 607 1.18 7.47 -35.83
CA ARG A 607 0.67 8.73 -36.41
C ARG A 607 -0.67 9.16 -35.80
N ILE A 608 -1.59 8.23 -35.54
CA ILE A 608 -2.87 8.52 -34.89
C ILE A 608 -2.63 9.09 -33.49
N LEU A 609 -1.75 8.46 -32.71
CA LEU A 609 -1.44 8.94 -31.36
C LEU A 609 -0.74 10.31 -31.39
N ARG A 610 0.29 10.47 -32.23
CA ARG A 610 1.03 11.74 -32.38
C ARG A 610 0.22 12.89 -33.00
N SER A 611 -0.99 12.63 -33.51
CA SER A 611 -1.89 13.68 -33.99
C SER A 611 -2.43 14.58 -32.88
N ASP A 612 -2.40 14.10 -31.62
CA ASP A 612 -2.69 14.91 -30.45
C ASP A 612 -1.40 15.61 -29.99
N ALA A 613 -1.45 16.93 -29.84
CA ALA A 613 -0.28 17.72 -29.41
C ALA A 613 0.31 17.26 -28.06
N ARG A 614 -0.50 16.62 -27.20
CA ARG A 614 -0.04 16.09 -25.90
C ARG A 614 0.76 14.78 -26.03
N LEU A 615 0.71 14.13 -27.20
CA LEU A 615 1.34 12.85 -27.49
C LEU A 615 2.35 12.96 -28.65
N SER A 616 2.82 14.17 -29.00
CA SER A 616 3.74 14.38 -30.12
C SER A 616 5.06 13.60 -29.96
N ASP A 617 5.54 13.49 -28.72
CA ASP A 617 6.90 13.01 -28.41
C ASP A 617 6.91 11.56 -27.91
N VAL A 618 5.85 10.78 -28.18
CA VAL A 618 5.80 9.38 -27.72
C VAL A 618 6.68 8.48 -28.58
N ALA A 619 7.36 7.52 -27.94
CA ALA A 619 8.04 6.43 -28.61
C ALA A 619 7.17 5.16 -28.59
N VAL A 620 7.16 4.42 -29.69
CA VAL A 620 6.33 3.22 -29.88
C VAL A 620 7.26 2.07 -30.22
N VAL A 621 7.33 1.06 -29.36
CA VAL A 621 8.21 -0.10 -29.54
C VAL A 621 7.41 -1.41 -29.54
N PRO A 622 7.63 -2.31 -30.51
CA PRO A 622 6.97 -3.60 -30.53
C PRO A 622 7.48 -4.50 -29.39
N LEU A 623 6.62 -5.41 -28.95
CA LEU A 623 6.88 -6.41 -27.91
C LEU A 623 6.54 -7.83 -28.39
N GLY A 624 6.71 -8.79 -27.47
CA GLY A 624 6.13 -10.12 -27.58
C GLY A 624 6.64 -10.91 -28.78
N SER A 625 5.77 -11.74 -29.35
CA SER A 625 6.12 -12.61 -30.48
C SER A 625 6.50 -11.85 -31.74
N PHE A 626 5.98 -10.63 -31.93
CA PHE A 626 6.35 -9.80 -33.07
C PHE A 626 7.80 -9.32 -32.94
N ALA A 627 8.18 -8.76 -31.78
CA ALA A 627 9.55 -8.34 -31.52
C ALA A 627 10.55 -9.52 -31.51
N LEU A 628 10.16 -10.68 -30.98
CA LEU A 628 10.98 -11.88 -30.98
C LEU A 628 11.13 -12.53 -32.38
N GLY A 629 10.31 -12.13 -33.36
CA GLY A 629 10.25 -12.78 -34.67
C GLY A 629 9.63 -14.19 -34.62
N THR A 630 8.83 -14.50 -33.62
CA THR A 630 8.22 -15.83 -33.42
C THR A 630 6.71 -15.88 -33.67
N TYR A 631 6.14 -14.78 -34.20
CA TYR A 631 4.72 -14.65 -34.50
C TYR A 631 4.28 -15.47 -35.73
N PHE A 632 2.97 -15.72 -35.81
CA PHE A 632 2.27 -16.33 -36.94
C PHE A 632 1.33 -15.31 -37.59
N ALA A 633 0.77 -15.60 -38.76
CA ALA A 633 -0.15 -14.71 -39.46
C ALA A 633 -1.40 -14.32 -38.63
N ASP A 634 -1.84 -15.19 -37.71
CA ASP A 634 -2.99 -14.96 -36.82
C ASP A 634 -2.64 -14.25 -35.50
N SER A 635 -1.37 -13.87 -35.30
CA SER A 635 -0.89 -13.34 -34.02
C SER A 635 -1.17 -11.85 -33.87
N ASP A 636 -1.43 -11.43 -32.64
CA ASP A 636 -1.61 -10.02 -32.26
C ASP A 636 -0.24 -9.31 -32.20
N VAL A 637 -0.26 -7.97 -32.16
CA VAL A 637 0.95 -7.14 -32.03
C VAL A 637 0.94 -6.42 -30.69
N ASP A 638 1.75 -6.89 -29.76
CA ASP A 638 2.00 -6.21 -28.49
C ASP A 638 2.87 -4.97 -28.72
N VAL A 639 2.49 -3.84 -28.13
CA VAL A 639 3.20 -2.56 -28.28
C VAL A 639 3.36 -1.87 -26.93
N LEU A 640 4.57 -1.41 -26.64
CA LEU A 640 4.86 -0.51 -25.54
C LEU A 640 4.97 0.92 -26.05
N ILE A 641 4.24 1.82 -25.42
CA ILE A 641 4.36 3.26 -25.65
C ILE A 641 5.09 3.89 -24.48
N ILE A 642 6.11 4.69 -24.78
CA ILE A 642 6.88 5.45 -23.81
C ILE A 642 6.54 6.92 -23.98
N GLY A 643 6.11 7.56 -22.90
CA GLY A 643 5.61 8.93 -22.93
C GLY A 643 5.92 9.72 -21.66
N SER A 644 5.66 11.02 -21.71
CA SER A 644 5.81 11.94 -20.58
C SER A 644 4.51 12.12 -19.77
N LEU A 645 3.35 11.85 -20.37
CA LEU A 645 2.05 12.04 -19.73
C LEU A 645 1.86 11.12 -18.52
N PRO A 646 1.12 11.57 -17.49
CA PRO A 646 0.60 10.66 -16.46
C PRO A 646 -0.18 9.51 -17.08
N ILE A 647 -0.06 8.30 -16.51
CA ILE A 647 -0.67 7.06 -17.03
C ILE A 647 -2.16 7.25 -17.37
N SER A 648 -2.94 7.85 -16.47
CA SER A 648 -4.37 8.09 -16.70
C SER A 648 -4.67 9.08 -17.83
N ALA A 649 -3.87 10.14 -17.95
CA ALA A 649 -4.01 11.11 -19.02
C ALA A 649 -3.70 10.45 -20.37
N PHE A 650 -2.64 9.64 -20.45
CA PHE A 650 -2.33 8.87 -21.65
C PHE A 650 -3.52 8.01 -22.08
N PHE A 651 -4.04 7.16 -21.20
CA PHE A 651 -5.15 6.26 -21.56
C PHE A 651 -6.42 7.01 -21.97
N ASN A 652 -6.77 8.11 -21.30
CA ASN A 652 -7.93 8.93 -21.68
C ASN A 652 -7.78 9.51 -23.09
N VAL A 653 -6.60 10.03 -23.42
CA VAL A 653 -6.33 10.58 -24.76
C VAL A 653 -6.32 9.46 -25.80
N SER A 654 -5.67 8.34 -25.52
CA SER A 654 -5.62 7.20 -26.43
C SER A 654 -7.01 6.62 -26.69
N ILE A 655 -7.89 6.52 -25.68
CA ILE A 655 -9.29 6.12 -25.88
C ILE A 655 -9.97 7.07 -26.88
N LEU A 656 -9.92 8.38 -26.65
CA LEU A 656 -10.57 9.37 -27.51
C LEU A 656 -10.06 9.35 -28.97
N ARG A 657 -8.78 9.03 -29.18
CA ARG A 657 -8.18 8.99 -30.51
C ARG A 657 -8.42 7.67 -31.22
N LEU A 658 -8.32 6.56 -30.51
CA LEU A 658 -8.42 5.22 -31.09
C LEU A 658 -9.87 4.77 -31.27
N SER A 659 -10.79 5.13 -30.37
CA SER A 659 -12.19 4.70 -30.44
C SER A 659 -12.92 5.17 -31.70
N ASN A 660 -12.47 6.28 -32.29
CA ASN A 660 -13.08 6.87 -33.48
C ASN A 660 -12.50 6.35 -34.81
N VAL A 661 -11.35 5.67 -34.76
CA VAL A 661 -10.60 5.26 -35.97
C VAL A 661 -10.49 3.74 -36.07
N ALA A 662 -10.58 3.03 -34.94
CA ALA A 662 -10.44 1.60 -34.89
C ALA A 662 -11.66 0.86 -35.43
N GLU A 663 -11.42 -0.26 -36.11
CA GLU A 663 -12.48 -1.18 -36.55
C GLU A 663 -13.13 -1.86 -35.33
N ARG A 664 -12.31 -2.17 -34.32
CA ARG A 664 -12.74 -2.63 -33.00
C ARG A 664 -11.90 -2.00 -31.91
N PHE A 665 -12.55 -1.63 -30.82
CA PHE A 665 -11.91 -1.00 -29.68
C PHE A 665 -12.43 -1.59 -28.37
N ARG A 666 -11.52 -1.90 -27.46
CA ARG A 666 -11.83 -2.21 -26.06
C ARG A 666 -11.14 -1.17 -25.19
N GLY A 667 -11.88 -0.65 -24.20
CA GLY A 667 -11.33 0.27 -23.22
C GLY A 667 -10.21 -0.35 -22.37
N VAL A 668 -9.75 0.41 -21.38
CA VAL A 668 -8.65 -0.04 -20.51
C VAL A 668 -9.08 -1.26 -19.69
N HIS A 669 -8.28 -2.31 -19.75
CA HIS A 669 -8.33 -3.46 -18.85
C HIS A 669 -6.94 -3.72 -18.27
N TYR A 670 -6.82 -4.66 -17.33
CA TYR A 670 -5.57 -4.86 -16.59
C TYR A 670 -5.00 -6.28 -16.75
N ILE A 671 -3.71 -6.36 -17.05
CA ILE A 671 -2.92 -7.60 -16.96
C ILE A 671 -2.44 -7.76 -15.52
N ASN A 672 -2.70 -8.94 -14.93
CA ASN A 672 -2.35 -9.28 -13.54
C ASN A 672 -2.81 -8.23 -12.51
N SER A 673 -3.91 -7.53 -12.80
CA SER A 673 -4.44 -6.40 -11.99
C SER A 673 -3.48 -5.21 -11.81
N LEU A 674 -2.35 -5.16 -12.53
CA LEU A 674 -1.28 -4.21 -12.27
C LEU A 674 -0.81 -3.42 -13.49
N VAL A 675 -0.94 -3.96 -14.70
CA VAL A 675 -0.50 -3.28 -15.94
C VAL A 675 -1.72 -2.95 -16.79
N PRO A 676 -2.07 -1.65 -16.97
CA PRO A 676 -3.19 -1.25 -17.82
C PRO A 676 -2.87 -1.45 -19.31
N VAL A 677 -3.86 -1.93 -20.07
CA VAL A 677 -3.75 -2.26 -21.50
C VAL A 677 -5.01 -1.83 -22.25
N ILE A 678 -4.83 -1.33 -23.47
CA ILE A 678 -5.91 -1.12 -24.47
C ILE A 678 -5.78 -2.20 -25.56
N GLU A 679 -6.89 -2.84 -25.93
CA GLU A 679 -6.97 -3.68 -27.13
C GLU A 679 -7.62 -2.87 -28.27
N VAL A 680 -6.97 -2.82 -29.43
CA VAL A 680 -7.48 -2.11 -30.62
C VAL A 680 -7.22 -2.90 -31.91
N GLU A 681 -8.15 -2.87 -32.86
CA GLU A 681 -8.01 -3.50 -34.17
C GLU A 681 -7.89 -2.43 -35.27
N LEU A 682 -6.80 -2.47 -36.02
CA LEU A 682 -6.48 -1.55 -37.12
C LEU A 682 -5.95 -2.35 -38.32
N ASP A 683 -6.51 -2.13 -39.51
CA ASP A 683 -6.14 -2.86 -40.73
C ASP A 683 -6.29 -4.40 -40.56
N ASN A 684 -7.32 -4.84 -39.82
CA ASN A 684 -7.51 -6.23 -39.36
C ASN A 684 -6.36 -6.82 -38.51
N ILE A 685 -5.47 -5.98 -37.97
CA ILE A 685 -4.42 -6.39 -37.02
C ILE A 685 -4.83 -5.94 -35.62
N LYS A 686 -4.80 -6.88 -34.67
CA LYS A 686 -5.05 -6.59 -33.26
C LYS A 686 -3.77 -6.09 -32.58
N PHE A 687 -3.91 -5.04 -31.78
CA PHE A 687 -2.85 -4.41 -31.03
C PHE A 687 -3.18 -4.35 -29.54
N ASP A 688 -2.23 -4.81 -28.73
CA ASP A 688 -2.28 -4.73 -27.27
C ASP A 688 -1.31 -3.64 -26.81
N ILE A 689 -1.86 -2.53 -26.30
CA ILE A 689 -1.11 -1.31 -26.05
C ILE A 689 -0.85 -1.13 -24.56
N GLN A 690 0.43 -1.19 -24.18
CA GLN A 690 0.94 -0.88 -22.84
C GLN A 690 1.56 0.51 -22.80
N TYR A 691 1.63 1.12 -21.61
CA TYR A 691 2.21 2.45 -21.44
C TYR A 691 3.24 2.52 -20.31
N CYS A 692 4.40 3.09 -20.61
CA CYS A 692 5.46 3.43 -19.67
C CYS A 692 5.61 4.96 -19.59
N GLN A 693 5.30 5.52 -18.41
CA GLN A 693 5.57 6.93 -18.13
C GLN A 693 7.05 7.12 -17.79
N ALA A 694 7.83 7.66 -18.72
CA ALA A 694 9.27 7.86 -18.55
C ALA A 694 9.75 9.09 -19.36
N PRO A 695 9.44 10.32 -18.91
CA PRO A 695 9.87 11.54 -19.60
C PRO A 695 11.39 11.65 -19.77
N GLN A 696 12.16 11.14 -18.81
CA GLN A 696 13.63 11.22 -18.82
C GLN A 696 14.26 10.44 -19.98
N ILE A 697 13.61 9.38 -20.44
CA ILE A 697 14.06 8.58 -21.60
C ILE A 697 13.87 9.38 -22.89
N LEU A 698 12.77 10.13 -23.00
CA LEU A 698 12.50 10.97 -24.17
C LEU A 698 13.43 12.17 -24.24
N GLU A 699 13.83 12.74 -23.11
CA GLU A 699 14.81 13.83 -23.05
C GLU A 699 16.19 13.38 -23.55
N GLN A 700 16.63 12.16 -23.21
CA GLN A 700 17.93 11.60 -23.57
C GLN A 700 18.03 11.15 -25.04
N GLN A 701 16.90 10.82 -25.69
CA GLN A 701 16.85 10.52 -27.14
C GLN A 701 17.47 11.60 -28.03
N SER A 702 17.48 12.87 -27.57
CA SER A 702 18.00 14.02 -28.31
C SER A 702 19.53 13.95 -28.54
N SER A 703 20.22 12.97 -27.96
CA SER A 703 21.70 12.89 -27.86
C SER A 703 22.39 11.80 -28.71
N SER A 704 21.76 11.33 -29.79
CA SER A 704 22.34 10.45 -30.83
C SER A 704 22.62 8.98 -30.50
N THR A 705 22.03 8.42 -29.43
CA THR A 705 22.10 6.97 -29.14
C THR A 705 20.84 6.26 -29.65
N ASP A 706 20.94 5.02 -30.14
CA ASP A 706 19.76 4.22 -30.50
C ASP A 706 18.89 4.03 -29.24
N LEU A 707 17.64 4.50 -29.29
CA LEU A 707 16.69 4.39 -28.18
C LEU A 707 16.61 2.95 -27.66
N VAL A 708 16.65 1.97 -28.56
CA VAL A 708 16.56 0.56 -28.20
C VAL A 708 17.74 0.15 -27.29
N ASP A 709 18.94 0.65 -27.57
CA ASP A 709 20.13 0.44 -26.74
C ASP A 709 20.00 1.12 -25.38
N GLU A 710 19.52 2.36 -25.37
CA GLU A 710 19.37 3.14 -24.14
C GLU A 710 18.34 2.52 -23.17
N LEU A 711 17.22 2.05 -23.71
CA LEU A 711 16.15 1.37 -22.96
C LEU A 711 16.63 0.05 -22.32
N PHE A 712 17.55 -0.65 -22.99
CA PHE A 712 18.05 -1.95 -22.56
C PHE A 712 19.25 -1.84 -21.61
N ILE A 713 20.30 -1.11 -22.01
CA ILE A 713 21.63 -1.10 -21.37
C ILE A 713 21.61 -0.33 -20.05
N ASN A 714 20.82 0.75 -19.97
CA ASN A 714 20.88 1.64 -18.83
C ASN A 714 20.15 1.06 -17.62
N GLN A 715 20.90 0.35 -16.78
CA GLN A 715 20.39 -0.22 -15.53
C GLN A 715 19.89 0.84 -14.53
N ARG A 716 20.22 2.13 -14.72
CA ARG A 716 19.74 3.21 -13.84
C ARG A 716 18.23 3.38 -13.90
N TRP A 717 17.56 2.97 -14.99
CA TRP A 717 16.09 3.04 -15.08
C TRP A 717 15.41 2.30 -13.93
N ALA A 718 15.96 1.16 -13.50
CA ALA A 718 15.44 0.41 -12.36
C ALA A 718 15.57 1.16 -11.03
N LEU A 719 16.43 2.18 -10.95
CA LEU A 719 16.63 3.02 -9.77
C LEU A 719 15.90 4.36 -9.84
N THR A 720 15.57 4.84 -11.05
CA THR A 720 15.01 6.18 -11.26
C THR A 720 13.53 6.19 -11.61
N LEU A 721 13.00 5.11 -12.19
CA LEU A 721 11.59 5.01 -12.58
C LEU A 721 10.76 4.31 -11.49
N PRO A 722 9.49 4.73 -11.31
CA PRO A 722 8.59 4.06 -10.39
C PRO A 722 8.23 2.64 -10.88
N PRO A 723 7.89 1.69 -9.98
CA PRO A 723 7.50 0.33 -10.33
C PRO A 723 6.42 0.24 -11.41
N ALA A 724 5.41 1.12 -11.37
CA ALA A 724 4.32 1.16 -12.34
C ALA A 724 4.80 1.42 -13.79
N ALA A 725 5.88 2.20 -13.98
CA ALA A 725 6.50 2.42 -15.28
C ALA A 725 7.50 1.30 -15.62
N MET A 726 8.21 0.78 -14.62
CA MET A 726 9.19 -0.29 -14.81
C MET A 726 8.58 -1.62 -15.22
N ARG A 727 7.37 -1.99 -14.75
CA ARG A 727 6.71 -3.26 -15.12
C ARG A 727 6.51 -3.41 -16.65
N PRO A 728 5.83 -2.49 -17.35
CA PRO A 728 5.69 -2.58 -18.81
C PRO A 728 7.04 -2.42 -19.52
N LEU A 729 7.97 -1.60 -19.00
CA LEU A 729 9.32 -1.47 -19.56
C LEU A 729 10.15 -2.76 -19.45
N ASN A 730 10.01 -3.51 -18.36
CA ASN A 730 10.73 -4.77 -18.18
C ASN A 730 10.25 -5.84 -19.16
N THR A 731 8.99 -5.81 -19.63
CA THR A 731 8.54 -6.67 -20.75
C THR A 731 9.38 -6.44 -22.01
N PHE A 732 9.71 -5.17 -22.31
CA PHE A 732 10.62 -4.82 -23.40
C PHE A 732 12.06 -5.28 -23.12
N ARG A 733 12.56 -5.01 -21.91
CA ARG A 733 13.95 -5.35 -21.53
C ARG A 733 14.19 -6.86 -21.51
N ASP A 734 13.22 -7.66 -21.08
CA ASP A 734 13.26 -9.12 -21.11
C ASP A 734 13.30 -9.62 -22.56
N THR A 735 12.45 -9.08 -23.44
CA THR A 735 12.44 -9.41 -24.87
C THR A 735 13.80 -9.09 -25.52
N MET A 736 14.35 -7.90 -25.26
CA MET A 736 15.66 -7.50 -25.79
C MET A 736 16.81 -8.30 -25.19
N HIS A 737 16.71 -8.69 -23.91
CA HIS A 737 17.69 -9.56 -23.27
C HIS A 737 17.81 -10.88 -24.02
N LEU A 738 16.68 -11.53 -24.32
CA LEU A 738 16.65 -12.77 -25.09
C LEU A 738 17.29 -12.58 -26.48
N LEU A 739 16.90 -11.54 -27.21
CA LEU A 739 17.42 -11.28 -28.55
C LEU A 739 18.91 -10.93 -28.60
N ARG A 740 19.49 -10.39 -27.52
CA ARG A 740 20.88 -9.95 -27.48
C ARG A 740 21.83 -10.98 -26.88
N THR A 741 21.33 -11.89 -26.06
CA THR A 741 22.16 -12.87 -25.32
C THR A 741 22.07 -14.30 -25.84
N ILE A 742 21.16 -14.57 -26.78
CA ILE A 742 21.09 -15.85 -27.49
C ILE A 742 21.89 -15.72 -28.79
N ASP A 743 22.98 -16.49 -28.91
CA ASP A 743 23.88 -16.46 -30.07
C ASP A 743 23.22 -17.06 -31.33
N TYR A 744 22.42 -18.12 -31.19
CA TYR A 744 21.79 -18.86 -32.30
C TYR A 744 20.33 -18.44 -32.54
N LYS A 745 20.13 -17.19 -32.94
CA LYS A 745 18.78 -16.56 -33.03
C LYS A 745 17.83 -17.28 -33.99
N GLU A 746 18.30 -17.64 -35.18
CA GLU A 746 17.47 -18.30 -36.20
C GLU A 746 16.99 -19.68 -35.72
N ALA A 747 17.90 -20.48 -35.14
CA ALA A 747 17.58 -21.77 -34.57
C ALA A 747 16.57 -21.64 -33.40
N PHE A 748 16.75 -20.63 -32.54
CA PHE A 748 15.81 -20.31 -31.47
C PHE A 748 14.41 -19.97 -32.01
N GLN A 749 14.33 -19.07 -33.01
CA GLN A 749 13.05 -18.64 -33.58
C GLN A 749 12.30 -19.79 -34.26
N GLN A 750 13.00 -20.60 -35.05
CA GLN A 750 12.42 -21.76 -35.71
C GLN A 750 11.97 -22.83 -34.69
N ALA A 751 12.80 -23.14 -33.69
CA ALA A 751 12.44 -24.10 -32.64
C ALA A 751 11.25 -23.60 -31.81
N HIS A 752 11.20 -22.31 -31.46
CA HIS A 752 10.08 -21.70 -30.76
C HIS A 752 8.78 -21.79 -31.57
N ARG A 753 8.82 -21.45 -32.87
CA ARG A 753 7.65 -21.58 -33.77
C ARG A 753 7.18 -23.03 -33.84
N TYR A 754 8.10 -23.99 -33.97
CA TYR A 754 7.74 -25.41 -34.01
C TYR A 754 7.10 -25.89 -32.70
N LEU A 755 7.73 -25.59 -31.56
CA LEU A 755 7.23 -25.97 -30.23
C LEU A 755 5.90 -25.29 -29.90
N SER A 756 5.74 -24.01 -30.25
CA SER A 756 4.47 -23.30 -30.04
C SER A 756 3.34 -23.90 -30.88
N LEU A 757 3.61 -24.26 -32.15
CA LEU A 757 2.63 -24.96 -32.98
C LEU A 757 2.28 -26.33 -32.41
N TYR A 758 3.28 -27.12 -31.99
CA TYR A 758 3.08 -28.40 -31.30
C TYR A 758 2.19 -28.24 -30.07
N LEU A 759 2.53 -27.33 -29.16
CA LEU A 759 1.78 -27.10 -27.93
C LEU A 759 0.35 -26.59 -28.22
N ARG A 760 0.17 -25.72 -29.24
CA ARG A 760 -1.16 -25.29 -29.70
C ARG A 760 -1.99 -26.47 -30.20
N ARG A 761 -1.41 -27.38 -31.00
CA ARG A 761 -2.11 -28.58 -31.51
C ARG A 761 -2.47 -29.55 -30.38
N ARG A 762 -1.63 -29.68 -29.36
CA ARG A 762 -1.87 -30.52 -28.17
C ARG A 762 -2.81 -29.90 -27.12
N GLY A 763 -3.24 -28.65 -27.30
CA GLY A 763 -4.07 -27.95 -26.31
C GLY A 763 -3.31 -27.57 -25.03
N LEU A 764 -1.99 -27.36 -25.12
CA LEU A 764 -1.10 -27.03 -24.00
C LEU A 764 -0.51 -25.62 -24.10
N TYR A 765 -1.09 -24.77 -24.96
CA TYR A 765 -0.66 -23.40 -25.23
C TYR A 765 -1.80 -22.42 -24.97
N SER A 766 -2.14 -22.19 -23.70
CA SER A 766 -3.11 -21.17 -23.29
C SER A 766 -2.98 -20.84 -21.81
N VAL A 767 -2.54 -19.62 -21.50
CA VAL A 767 -2.41 -19.12 -20.11
C VAL A 767 -3.78 -19.08 -19.42
N LYS A 768 -4.85 -18.79 -20.17
CA LYS A 768 -6.23 -18.79 -19.67
C LYS A 768 -6.66 -20.16 -19.17
N PHE A 769 -6.10 -21.25 -19.66
CA PHE A 769 -6.43 -22.62 -19.21
C PHE A 769 -5.40 -23.19 -18.22
N GLY A 770 -4.47 -22.36 -17.74
CA GLY A 770 -3.42 -22.78 -16.82
C GLY A 770 -2.31 -23.61 -17.49
N TYR A 771 -2.03 -23.34 -18.77
CA TYR A 771 -0.94 -23.95 -19.53
C TYR A 771 0.12 -22.93 -19.96
N LEU A 772 1.08 -23.35 -20.79
CA LEU A 772 2.16 -22.51 -21.27
C LEU A 772 1.66 -21.41 -22.21
N GLY A 773 2.46 -20.36 -22.35
CA GLY A 773 2.24 -19.23 -23.24
C GLY A 773 3.57 -18.82 -23.88
N GLY A 774 3.57 -17.77 -24.70
CA GLY A 774 4.75 -17.36 -25.46
C GLY A 774 5.95 -17.00 -24.60
N VAL A 775 5.73 -16.21 -23.55
CA VAL A 775 6.78 -15.84 -22.59
C VAL A 775 7.32 -17.08 -21.86
N HIS A 776 6.44 -17.99 -21.43
CA HIS A 776 6.86 -19.25 -20.78
C HIS A 776 7.79 -20.07 -21.69
N LEU A 777 7.37 -20.29 -22.94
CA LEU A 777 8.15 -21.07 -23.90
C LEU A 777 9.49 -20.41 -24.23
N SER A 778 9.50 -19.08 -24.38
CA SER A 778 10.72 -18.31 -24.65
C SER A 778 11.74 -18.46 -23.52
N LEU A 779 11.31 -18.33 -22.26
CA LEU A 779 12.17 -18.48 -21.08
C LEU A 779 12.64 -19.93 -20.88
N MET A 780 11.75 -20.90 -21.11
CA MET A 780 12.10 -22.33 -21.04
C MET A 780 13.14 -22.73 -22.10
N LEU A 781 13.01 -22.22 -23.32
CA LEU A 781 13.94 -22.50 -24.41
C LEU A 781 15.28 -21.77 -24.18
N ASN A 782 15.24 -20.52 -23.72
CA ASN A 782 16.42 -19.76 -23.30
C ASN A 782 17.21 -20.48 -22.20
N HIS A 783 16.52 -21.03 -21.19
CA HIS A 783 17.14 -21.81 -20.13
C HIS A 783 17.88 -23.05 -20.66
N VAL A 784 17.31 -23.74 -21.66
CA VAL A 784 17.96 -24.89 -22.30
C VAL A 784 19.19 -24.46 -23.10
N ILE A 785 19.05 -23.47 -23.99
CA ILE A 785 20.12 -23.01 -24.87
C ILE A 785 21.34 -22.53 -24.09
N LYS A 786 21.13 -21.68 -23.07
CA LYS A 786 22.22 -21.12 -22.26
C LYS A 786 22.90 -22.11 -21.33
N ARG A 787 22.35 -23.33 -21.18
CA ARG A 787 22.96 -24.43 -20.41
C ARG A 787 23.64 -25.47 -21.29
N LEU A 788 23.62 -25.32 -22.62
CA LEU A 788 24.44 -26.15 -23.49
C LEU A 788 25.92 -25.82 -23.29
N ASP A 789 26.78 -26.82 -23.38
CA ASP A 789 28.23 -26.61 -23.25
C ASP A 789 28.79 -26.01 -24.56
N PRO A 790 29.25 -24.75 -24.55
CA PRO A 790 29.76 -24.09 -25.74
C PRO A 790 31.09 -24.70 -26.23
N THR A 791 31.78 -25.50 -25.41
CA THR A 791 33.02 -26.18 -25.80
C THR A 791 32.78 -27.46 -26.59
N VAL A 792 31.61 -28.09 -26.40
CA VAL A 792 31.21 -29.33 -27.06
C VAL A 792 30.29 -29.07 -28.25
N VAL A 793 29.39 -28.08 -28.13
CA VAL A 793 28.38 -27.77 -29.13
C VAL A 793 28.87 -26.62 -30.01
N THR A 794 29.33 -26.94 -31.22
CA THR A 794 29.85 -25.95 -32.17
C THR A 794 28.78 -25.39 -33.10
N SER A 795 27.71 -26.14 -33.36
CA SER A 795 26.56 -25.72 -34.16
C SER A 795 25.24 -26.18 -33.52
N ILE A 796 24.21 -25.35 -33.67
CA ILE A 796 22.88 -25.60 -33.13
C ILE A 796 21.86 -25.46 -34.25
N THR A 797 21.03 -26.49 -34.41
CA THR A 797 19.94 -26.53 -35.38
C THR A 797 18.59 -26.41 -34.67
N ALA A 798 17.57 -25.95 -35.39
CA ALA A 798 16.22 -25.86 -34.82
C ALA A 798 15.68 -27.23 -34.39
N ALA A 799 15.89 -28.27 -35.19
CA ALA A 799 15.46 -29.63 -34.87
C ALA A 799 16.20 -30.22 -33.66
N GLY A 800 17.52 -30.00 -33.55
CA GLY A 800 18.29 -30.42 -32.39
C GLY A 800 17.82 -29.73 -31.10
N LEU A 801 17.48 -28.44 -31.16
CA LEU A 801 16.90 -27.71 -30.03
C LEU A 801 15.54 -28.27 -29.62
N VAL A 802 14.65 -28.57 -30.57
CA VAL A 802 13.33 -29.18 -30.26
C VAL A 802 13.50 -30.50 -29.53
N ARG A 803 14.40 -31.37 -30.00
CA ARG A 803 14.68 -32.66 -29.35
C ARG A 803 15.24 -32.49 -27.95
N THR A 804 16.25 -31.62 -27.81
CA THR A 804 16.90 -31.34 -26.53
C THR A 804 15.90 -30.77 -25.52
N PHE A 805 15.04 -29.84 -25.96
CA PHE A 805 13.98 -29.25 -25.14
C PHE A 805 13.01 -30.31 -24.60
N VAL A 806 12.46 -31.14 -25.50
CA VAL A 806 11.45 -32.13 -25.14
C VAL A 806 12.06 -33.20 -24.22
N GLU A 807 13.27 -33.66 -24.51
CA GLU A 807 13.99 -34.63 -23.67
C GLU A 807 14.27 -34.08 -22.27
N TYR A 808 14.72 -32.83 -22.16
CA TYR A 808 14.99 -32.18 -20.88
C TYR A 808 13.72 -32.03 -20.04
N TYR A 809 12.65 -31.46 -20.61
CA TYR A 809 11.40 -31.21 -19.88
C TYR A 809 10.54 -32.47 -19.66
N ALA A 810 10.81 -33.57 -20.35
CA ALA A 810 10.20 -34.87 -20.09
C ALA A 810 10.48 -35.35 -18.65
N ASN A 811 11.68 -35.08 -18.12
CA ASN A 811 12.12 -35.54 -16.79
C ASN A 811 12.37 -34.39 -15.80
N PHE A 812 11.92 -33.18 -16.11
CA PHE A 812 12.14 -32.02 -15.26
C PHE A 812 11.37 -32.14 -13.93
N ALA A 813 12.07 -31.88 -12.83
CA ALA A 813 11.53 -31.98 -11.47
C ALA A 813 10.70 -30.71 -11.13
N TRP A 814 9.53 -30.56 -11.76
CA TRP A 814 8.69 -29.37 -11.66
C TRP A 814 8.48 -28.90 -10.22
N SER A 815 8.31 -29.82 -9.26
CA SER A 815 8.01 -29.53 -7.84
C SER A 815 9.16 -28.98 -7.02
N SER A 816 10.42 -29.10 -7.49
CA SER A 816 11.60 -28.61 -6.76
C SER A 816 12.46 -27.66 -7.59
N ALA A 817 12.54 -27.84 -8.91
CA ALA A 817 13.36 -27.02 -9.79
C ALA A 817 12.62 -25.76 -10.28
N SER A 818 13.40 -24.74 -10.64
CA SER A 818 12.93 -23.45 -11.14
C SER A 818 13.61 -23.12 -12.47
N ILE A 819 12.87 -22.53 -13.40
CA ILE A 819 13.38 -22.09 -14.70
C ILE A 819 13.70 -20.60 -14.60
N TYR A 820 14.94 -20.24 -14.89
CA TYR A 820 15.46 -18.87 -14.83
C TYR A 820 16.56 -18.68 -15.89
N ASP A 821 16.95 -17.42 -16.16
CA ASP A 821 18.04 -17.11 -17.07
C ASP A 821 19.42 -17.42 -16.44
N PRO A 822 20.22 -18.37 -16.98
CA PRO A 822 21.51 -18.76 -16.39
C PRO A 822 22.57 -17.65 -16.42
N ASN A 823 22.44 -16.66 -17.30
CA ASN A 823 23.43 -15.60 -17.52
C ASN A 823 23.02 -14.27 -16.86
N HIS A 824 21.91 -14.24 -16.12
CA HIS A 824 21.44 -13.05 -15.40
C HIS A 824 21.64 -13.22 -13.88
N PRO A 825 21.94 -12.15 -13.12
CA PRO A 825 21.98 -12.22 -11.66
C PRO A 825 20.72 -12.87 -11.09
N HIS A 826 20.91 -13.76 -10.11
CA HIS A 826 19.81 -14.43 -9.43
C HIS A 826 18.92 -13.39 -8.72
N LEU A 827 17.63 -13.44 -9.02
CA LEU A 827 16.63 -12.70 -8.29
C LEU A 827 16.37 -13.45 -6.97
N ASN A 828 16.27 -12.73 -5.86
CA ASN A 828 15.88 -13.29 -4.57
C ASN A 828 14.43 -13.80 -4.65
N TYR A 829 14.28 -15.03 -5.10
CA TYR A 829 13.00 -15.71 -5.27
C TYR A 829 12.92 -16.89 -4.30
N ARG A 830 11.84 -16.93 -3.53
CA ARG A 830 11.53 -18.04 -2.63
C ARG A 830 10.28 -18.73 -3.15
N ARG A 831 10.46 -20.00 -3.55
CA ARG A 831 9.36 -20.84 -4.02
C ARG A 831 8.35 -21.09 -2.90
N THR A 832 7.08 -21.01 -3.26
CA THR A 832 5.97 -21.34 -2.38
C THR A 832 5.42 -22.73 -2.69
N VAL A 833 4.70 -23.34 -1.74
CA VAL A 833 4.13 -24.69 -1.91
C VAL A 833 3.05 -24.71 -2.99
N ARG A 834 2.45 -23.55 -3.28
CA ARG A 834 1.38 -23.36 -4.26
C ARG A 834 1.85 -23.15 -5.68
N GLU A 835 3.15 -23.02 -5.92
CA GLU A 835 3.71 -22.81 -7.25
C GLU A 835 4.20 -24.14 -7.81
N PRO A 836 3.35 -24.93 -8.52
CA PRO A 836 3.73 -26.23 -9.05
C PRO A 836 4.74 -26.12 -10.20
N ILE A 837 4.71 -24.99 -10.92
CA ILE A 837 5.65 -24.63 -11.98
C ILE A 837 6.22 -23.26 -11.62
N VAL A 838 7.54 -23.13 -11.72
CA VAL A 838 8.25 -21.88 -11.48
C VAL A 838 9.04 -21.52 -12.73
N ILE A 839 8.60 -20.45 -13.39
CA ILE A 839 9.31 -19.81 -14.50
C ILE A 839 9.49 -18.34 -14.11
N LEU A 840 10.73 -17.91 -13.92
CA LEU A 840 11.05 -16.58 -13.43
C LEU A 840 11.21 -15.58 -14.58
N ALA A 841 10.66 -14.38 -14.39
CA ALA A 841 10.99 -13.22 -15.22
C ALA A 841 12.48 -12.87 -15.11
N ILE A 842 13.04 -12.17 -16.11
CA ILE A 842 14.47 -11.84 -16.15
C ILE A 842 14.75 -10.61 -15.30
N HIS A 843 13.99 -9.52 -15.51
CA HIS A 843 14.14 -8.29 -14.75
C HIS A 843 13.05 -8.10 -13.70
N SER A 844 13.44 -7.48 -12.58
CA SER A 844 12.55 -6.93 -11.56
C SER A 844 12.60 -5.39 -11.65
N PRO A 845 11.49 -4.66 -11.46
CA PRO A 845 10.20 -5.16 -11.01
C PRO A 845 9.23 -5.69 -12.07
N THR A 846 8.39 -6.65 -11.68
CA THR A 846 7.33 -7.23 -12.50
C THR A 846 6.07 -7.45 -11.64
N ALA A 847 4.91 -7.58 -12.28
CA ALA A 847 3.64 -7.86 -11.58
C ALA A 847 3.71 -9.15 -10.75
N ARG A 848 4.37 -10.19 -11.26
CA ARG A 848 4.65 -11.45 -10.57
C ARG A 848 6.00 -11.99 -11.04
N LEU A 849 6.87 -12.35 -10.10
CA LEU A 849 8.21 -12.85 -10.42
C LEU A 849 8.15 -14.22 -11.10
N ASN A 850 7.27 -15.10 -10.61
CA ASN A 850 6.88 -16.33 -11.30
C ASN A 850 5.79 -16.03 -12.33
N VAL A 851 6.16 -16.01 -13.61
CA VAL A 851 5.23 -15.72 -14.71
C VAL A 851 4.22 -16.85 -14.93
N SER A 852 4.53 -18.07 -14.46
CA SER A 852 3.69 -19.28 -14.63
C SER A 852 2.67 -19.53 -13.52
N SER A 853 2.29 -18.48 -12.77
CA SER A 853 1.37 -18.59 -11.62
C SER A 853 -0.04 -19.14 -11.93
N SER A 854 -0.48 -19.17 -13.19
CA SER A 854 -1.75 -19.79 -13.58
C SER A 854 -1.66 -21.32 -13.73
N CYS A 855 -0.45 -21.89 -13.75
CA CYS A 855 -0.25 -23.31 -13.91
C CYS A 855 -0.60 -24.08 -12.64
N SER A 856 -1.24 -25.25 -12.80
CA SER A 856 -1.63 -26.12 -11.71
C SER A 856 -0.70 -27.35 -11.60
N LYS A 857 -0.83 -28.11 -10.51
CA LYS A 857 -0.15 -29.42 -10.37
C LYS A 857 -0.52 -30.37 -11.51
N PHE A 858 -1.76 -30.30 -11.98
CA PHE A 858 -2.22 -31.04 -13.14
C PHE A 858 -1.52 -30.60 -14.42
N SER A 859 -1.28 -29.31 -14.60
CA SER A 859 -0.53 -28.77 -15.74
C SER A 859 0.89 -29.33 -15.77
N ALA A 860 1.59 -29.36 -14.63
CA ALA A 860 2.93 -29.94 -14.53
C ALA A 860 2.95 -31.44 -14.90
N CYS A 861 2.02 -32.23 -14.34
CA CYS A 861 1.90 -33.66 -14.69
C CYS A 861 1.58 -33.87 -16.18
N THR A 862 0.70 -33.05 -16.74
CA THR A 862 0.31 -33.13 -18.15
C THR A 862 1.50 -32.82 -19.06
N LEU A 863 2.23 -31.74 -18.78
CA LEU A 863 3.41 -31.33 -19.55
C LEU A 863 4.49 -32.42 -19.52
N SER A 864 4.80 -32.99 -18.35
CA SER A 864 5.75 -34.11 -18.26
C SER A 864 5.31 -35.33 -19.07
N ALA A 865 4.04 -35.73 -18.99
CA ALA A 865 3.53 -36.88 -19.74
C ALA A 865 3.61 -36.65 -21.26
N GLU A 866 3.22 -35.46 -21.72
CA GLU A 866 3.20 -35.10 -23.13
C GLU A 866 4.62 -34.92 -23.69
N PHE A 867 5.55 -34.34 -22.93
CA PHE A 867 6.96 -34.27 -23.34
C PHE A 867 7.63 -35.64 -23.36
N LYS A 868 7.29 -36.56 -22.45
CA LYS A 868 7.79 -37.95 -22.53
C LYS A 868 7.33 -38.65 -23.82
N LEU A 869 6.06 -38.52 -24.17
CA LEU A 869 5.53 -39.07 -25.42
C LEU A 869 6.19 -38.45 -26.65
N ALA A 870 6.34 -37.12 -26.66
CA ALA A 870 7.04 -36.43 -27.74
C ALA A 870 8.51 -36.86 -27.85
N ALA A 871 9.23 -37.02 -26.73
CA ALA A 871 10.61 -37.51 -26.74
C ALA A 871 10.69 -38.90 -27.39
N GLU A 872 9.80 -39.82 -27.02
CA GLU A 872 9.72 -41.15 -27.60
C GLU A 872 9.49 -41.11 -29.12
N LYS A 873 8.53 -40.29 -29.59
CA LYS A 873 8.21 -40.15 -31.02
C LYS A 873 9.33 -39.51 -31.81
N LEU A 874 10.00 -38.51 -31.25
CA LEU A 874 11.17 -37.89 -31.88
C LEU A 874 12.37 -38.84 -31.92
N ARG A 875 12.55 -39.71 -30.91
CA ARG A 875 13.57 -40.78 -30.96
C ARG A 875 13.28 -41.79 -32.07
N SER A 876 12.01 -42.10 -32.32
CA SER A 876 11.59 -42.92 -33.48
C SER A 876 11.50 -42.14 -34.80
N ALA A 877 12.00 -40.90 -34.85
CA ALA A 877 11.99 -40.03 -36.03
C ALA A 877 10.58 -39.69 -36.59
N ASP A 878 9.52 -39.83 -35.79
CA ASP A 878 8.13 -39.56 -36.15
C ASP A 878 7.77 -38.08 -35.85
N TRP A 879 8.24 -37.18 -36.72
CA TRP A 879 7.99 -35.74 -36.60
C TRP A 879 6.56 -35.35 -37.03
N THR A 880 5.92 -36.14 -37.90
CA THR A 880 4.55 -35.88 -38.35
C THR A 880 3.55 -36.07 -37.21
N TRP A 881 3.84 -36.95 -36.24
CA TRP A 881 3.05 -37.09 -35.01
C TRP A 881 2.94 -35.78 -34.21
N MET A 882 4.02 -34.98 -34.16
CA MET A 882 4.04 -33.72 -33.40
C MET A 882 3.00 -32.72 -33.92
N LEU A 883 2.78 -32.67 -35.24
CA LEU A 883 1.92 -31.68 -35.89
C LEU A 883 0.58 -32.25 -36.38
N ARG A 884 0.10 -33.33 -35.75
CA ARG A 884 -1.22 -33.91 -36.04
C ARG A 884 -2.34 -32.86 -35.96
N SER A 885 -3.40 -33.06 -36.74
CA SER A 885 -4.57 -32.17 -36.76
C SER A 885 -5.22 -32.10 -35.38
N ARG A 886 -5.93 -30.99 -35.11
CA ARG A 886 -6.59 -30.80 -33.81
C ARG A 886 -7.66 -31.86 -33.56
N ASP A 887 -8.38 -32.28 -34.61
CA ASP A 887 -9.39 -33.35 -34.52
C ASP A 887 -8.76 -34.67 -34.07
N ALA A 888 -7.64 -35.06 -34.67
CA ALA A 888 -6.95 -36.29 -34.32
C ALA A 888 -6.42 -36.26 -32.86
N VAL A 889 -6.02 -35.09 -32.36
CA VAL A 889 -5.62 -34.91 -30.97
C VAL A 889 -6.82 -34.89 -30.02
N LEU A 890 -7.95 -34.33 -30.44
CA LEU A 890 -9.19 -34.40 -29.66
C LEU A 890 -9.64 -35.85 -29.51
N ASP A 891 -9.54 -36.67 -30.55
CA ASP A 891 -9.85 -38.10 -30.49
C ASP A 891 -8.93 -38.83 -29.49
N ASP A 892 -7.63 -38.54 -29.52
CA ASP A 892 -6.68 -39.06 -28.53
C ASP A 892 -7.07 -38.64 -27.10
N PHE A 893 -7.47 -37.37 -26.91
CA PHE A 893 -7.89 -36.82 -25.62
C PHE A 893 -9.16 -37.50 -25.10
N VAL A 894 -10.19 -37.62 -25.96
CA VAL A 894 -11.45 -38.28 -25.59
C VAL A 894 -11.24 -39.77 -25.33
N THR A 895 -10.28 -40.41 -26.00
CA THR A 895 -9.92 -41.82 -25.75
C THR A 895 -9.12 -42.00 -24.46
N LYS A 896 -8.26 -41.04 -24.12
CA LYS A 896 -7.43 -41.04 -22.90
C LYS A 896 -8.27 -40.98 -21.62
N PHE A 897 -9.36 -40.23 -21.62
CA PHE A 897 -10.20 -40.01 -20.44
C PHE A 897 -11.53 -40.77 -20.53
N ARG A 898 -11.97 -41.40 -19.43
CA ARG A 898 -13.26 -42.12 -19.37
C ARG A 898 -14.38 -41.32 -18.75
N SER A 899 -14.03 -40.35 -17.91
CA SER A 899 -14.93 -39.44 -17.21
C SER A 899 -14.55 -38.01 -17.54
N PHE A 900 -15.54 -37.12 -17.62
CA PHE A 900 -15.35 -35.73 -18.00
C PHE A 900 -16.18 -34.81 -17.10
N ILE A 901 -15.85 -33.53 -17.10
CA ILE A 901 -16.76 -32.45 -16.71
C ILE A 901 -17.09 -31.68 -17.98
N THR A 902 -18.37 -31.47 -18.24
CA THR A 902 -18.87 -30.66 -19.36
C THR A 902 -19.40 -29.33 -18.82
N ILE A 903 -18.89 -28.24 -19.38
CA ILE A 903 -19.41 -26.89 -19.16
C ILE A 903 -20.25 -26.55 -20.40
N THR A 904 -21.56 -26.57 -20.23
CA THR A 904 -22.53 -26.26 -21.29
C THR A 904 -22.92 -24.80 -21.22
N ILE A 905 -22.92 -24.13 -22.37
CA ILE A 905 -23.19 -22.70 -22.50
C ILE A 905 -24.27 -22.55 -23.56
N ASP A 906 -25.47 -22.20 -23.12
CA ASP A 906 -26.63 -21.98 -23.98
C ASP A 906 -26.92 -20.48 -24.02
N MET A 907 -26.82 -19.87 -25.18
CA MET A 907 -27.10 -18.43 -25.38
C MET A 907 -28.27 -18.23 -26.34
N TRP A 908 -29.13 -17.27 -26.04
CA TRP A 908 -30.28 -16.91 -26.86
C TRP A 908 -30.49 -15.39 -26.89
N ASP A 909 -31.26 -14.92 -27.88
CA ASP A 909 -31.52 -13.50 -28.13
C ASP A 909 -30.24 -12.66 -28.32
N LEU A 910 -29.21 -13.25 -28.95
CA LEU A 910 -27.90 -12.60 -29.18
C LEU A 910 -27.98 -11.19 -29.80
N PRO A 911 -28.88 -10.88 -30.76
CA PRO A 911 -28.98 -9.53 -31.32
C PRO A 911 -29.43 -8.48 -30.29
N LYS A 912 -30.13 -8.88 -29.23
CA LYS A 912 -30.58 -8.01 -28.14
C LYS A 912 -29.59 -7.91 -26.99
N ALA A 913 -28.76 -8.94 -26.79
CA ALA A 913 -27.79 -9.02 -25.69
C ALA A 913 -26.56 -8.09 -25.90
N GLY A 914 -26.36 -7.57 -27.11
CA GLY A 914 -25.28 -6.65 -27.47
C GLY A 914 -24.11 -7.33 -28.16
N MET A 915 -23.39 -6.58 -29.01
CA MET A 915 -22.38 -7.14 -29.93
C MET A 915 -21.19 -7.82 -29.23
N SER A 916 -20.85 -7.45 -27.99
CA SER A 916 -19.72 -8.02 -27.25
C SER A 916 -20.09 -9.16 -26.30
N PHE A 917 -21.39 -9.36 -26.02
CA PHE A 917 -21.87 -10.25 -24.97
C PHE A 917 -21.30 -11.67 -25.07
N ARG A 918 -21.36 -12.26 -26.27
CA ARG A 918 -20.84 -13.60 -26.56
C ARG A 918 -19.36 -13.74 -26.18
N ARG A 919 -18.54 -12.75 -26.57
CA ARG A 919 -17.10 -12.74 -26.29
C ARG A 919 -16.83 -12.56 -24.80
N ASP A 920 -17.58 -11.68 -24.14
CA ASP A 920 -17.39 -11.34 -22.74
C ASP A 920 -17.71 -12.55 -21.84
N ILE A 921 -18.79 -13.30 -22.14
CA ILE A 921 -19.13 -14.57 -21.49
C ILE A 921 -18.01 -15.61 -21.67
N PHE A 922 -17.57 -15.85 -22.91
CA PHE A 922 -16.51 -16.85 -23.13
C PHE A 922 -15.20 -16.46 -22.46
N GLY A 923 -14.78 -15.20 -22.56
CA GLY A 923 -13.59 -14.71 -21.86
C GLY A 923 -13.70 -14.86 -20.33
N SER A 924 -14.89 -14.62 -19.78
CA SER A 924 -15.20 -14.77 -18.37
C SER A 924 -15.11 -16.23 -17.89
N ILE A 925 -15.55 -17.20 -18.70
CA ILE A 925 -15.41 -18.63 -18.42
C ILE A 925 -13.95 -19.06 -18.54
N GLU A 926 -13.31 -18.75 -19.67
CA GLU A 926 -11.93 -19.15 -19.97
C GLU A 926 -10.97 -18.67 -18.87
N SER A 927 -11.08 -17.42 -18.43
CA SER A 927 -10.25 -16.85 -17.38
C SER A 927 -10.42 -17.50 -16.00
N ARG A 928 -11.52 -18.22 -15.75
CA ARG A 928 -11.81 -18.89 -14.48
C ARG A 928 -11.51 -20.39 -14.47
N ILE A 929 -11.29 -21.02 -15.63
CA ILE A 929 -10.87 -22.43 -15.73
C ILE A 929 -9.66 -22.77 -14.84
N PRO A 930 -8.61 -21.92 -14.69
CA PRO A 930 -7.49 -22.23 -13.83
C PRO A 930 -7.94 -22.45 -12.38
N SER A 931 -8.84 -21.62 -11.86
CA SER A 931 -9.41 -21.77 -10.51
C SER A 931 -10.08 -23.14 -10.33
N MET A 932 -10.86 -23.58 -11.34
CA MET A 932 -11.45 -24.91 -11.36
C MET A 932 -10.39 -26.02 -11.34
N MET A 933 -9.36 -25.90 -12.18
CA MET A 933 -8.27 -26.87 -12.25
C MET A 933 -7.50 -26.97 -10.93
N VAL A 934 -7.26 -25.83 -10.26
CA VAL A 934 -6.61 -25.84 -8.96
C VAL A 934 -7.53 -26.46 -7.89
N ASN A 935 -8.83 -26.16 -7.88
CA ASN A 935 -9.79 -26.81 -6.98
C ASN A 935 -9.84 -28.33 -7.16
N LEU A 936 -9.88 -28.81 -8.40
CA LEU A 936 -9.82 -30.24 -8.70
C LEU A 936 -8.49 -30.87 -8.29
N SER A 937 -7.38 -30.12 -8.37
CA SER A 937 -6.05 -30.61 -7.95
C SER A 937 -5.89 -30.86 -6.45
N ARG A 938 -6.77 -30.30 -5.63
CA ARG A 938 -6.86 -30.59 -4.18
C ARG A 938 -7.41 -31.98 -3.89
N ILE A 939 -8.09 -32.60 -4.87
CA ILE A 939 -8.68 -33.91 -4.71
C ILE A 939 -7.57 -34.95 -4.88
N THR A 940 -7.11 -35.53 -3.77
CA THR A 940 -6.10 -36.61 -3.76
C THR A 940 -6.56 -37.80 -4.61
N GLY A 941 -5.67 -38.33 -5.45
CA GLY A 941 -5.98 -39.47 -6.32
C GLY A 941 -6.68 -39.12 -7.63
N LEU A 942 -6.92 -37.84 -7.92
CA LEU A 942 -7.51 -37.38 -9.17
C LEU A 942 -6.44 -36.72 -10.05
N HIS A 943 -6.53 -36.92 -11.36
CA HIS A 943 -5.85 -36.12 -12.36
C HIS A 943 -6.89 -35.51 -13.31
N GLY A 944 -6.80 -34.21 -13.56
CA GLY A 944 -7.65 -33.49 -14.50
C GLY A 944 -6.85 -32.87 -15.62
N GLN A 945 -7.41 -32.79 -16.83
CA GLN A 945 -6.83 -32.05 -17.95
C GLN A 945 -7.92 -31.23 -18.65
N ALA A 946 -7.75 -29.92 -18.75
CA ALA A 946 -8.71 -29.06 -19.46
C ALA A 946 -8.43 -29.07 -20.96
N TRP A 947 -9.48 -29.15 -21.77
CA TRP A 947 -9.37 -28.97 -23.22
C TRP A 947 -9.63 -27.50 -23.56
N PRO A 948 -8.65 -26.77 -24.14
CA PRO A 948 -8.76 -25.32 -24.30
C PRO A 948 -9.61 -24.87 -25.49
N PHE A 949 -10.00 -25.79 -26.38
CA PHE A 949 -10.79 -25.47 -27.56
C PHE A 949 -12.27 -25.76 -27.32
N ARG A 950 -13.13 -24.88 -27.83
CA ARG A 950 -14.58 -25.00 -27.71
C ARG A 950 -15.09 -26.12 -28.59
N LEU A 951 -16.12 -26.82 -28.12
CA LEU A 951 -16.82 -27.88 -28.85
C LEU A 951 -18.26 -27.45 -29.18
N SER A 952 -18.79 -28.03 -30.25
CA SER A 952 -20.20 -27.99 -30.64
C SER A 952 -20.74 -29.39 -30.89
N SER A 953 -22.06 -29.56 -30.82
CA SER A 953 -22.74 -30.84 -31.00
C SER A 953 -23.26 -30.99 -32.43
N PHE A 954 -23.22 -32.19 -32.98
CA PHE A 954 -23.82 -32.50 -34.29
C PHE A 954 -25.35 -32.38 -34.30
N ARG A 955 -26.01 -32.56 -33.15
CA ARG A 955 -27.48 -32.53 -33.04
C ARG A 955 -28.03 -31.12 -32.84
N ASP A 956 -27.19 -30.21 -32.40
CA ASP A 956 -27.54 -28.83 -32.08
C ASP A 956 -27.17 -27.90 -33.25
N GLU A 957 -27.66 -28.18 -34.48
CA GLU A 957 -27.58 -27.25 -35.64
C GLU A 957 -28.48 -26.00 -35.45
N VAL A 958 -28.47 -25.44 -34.23
CA VAL A 958 -29.17 -24.22 -33.86
C VAL A 958 -28.14 -23.10 -33.66
N GLU A 959 -27.09 -23.05 -34.49
CA GLU A 959 -26.30 -21.83 -34.62
C GLU A 959 -27.01 -20.93 -35.65
N THR A 960 -28.02 -20.21 -35.16
CA THR A 960 -28.70 -19.16 -35.91
C THR A 960 -28.19 -17.81 -35.41
N GLU A 961 -28.47 -16.71 -36.11
CA GLU A 961 -28.16 -15.37 -35.58
C GLU A 961 -28.76 -15.10 -34.17
N LYS A 962 -29.72 -15.92 -33.73
CA LYS A 962 -30.47 -15.74 -32.48
C LYS A 962 -30.06 -16.65 -31.33
N GLN A 963 -29.46 -17.82 -31.59
CA GLN A 963 -29.13 -18.81 -30.57
C GLN A 963 -27.79 -19.49 -30.87
N SER A 964 -27.06 -19.83 -29.82
CA SER A 964 -25.82 -20.62 -29.93
C SER A 964 -25.62 -21.49 -28.71
N ARG A 965 -25.21 -22.73 -28.93
CA ARG A 965 -24.87 -23.70 -27.89
C ARG A 965 -23.41 -24.12 -28.02
N SER A 966 -22.69 -24.17 -26.92
CA SER A 966 -21.25 -24.45 -26.92
C SER A 966 -20.81 -25.19 -25.66
N TYR A 967 -19.70 -25.92 -25.78
CA TYR A 967 -19.20 -26.77 -24.71
C TYR A 967 -17.71 -26.57 -24.47
N TYR A 968 -17.29 -26.61 -23.19
CA TYR A 968 -15.91 -26.92 -22.80
C TYR A 968 -15.87 -28.22 -22.02
N ILE A 969 -14.75 -28.93 -22.09
CA ILE A 969 -14.57 -30.21 -21.41
C ILE A 969 -13.28 -30.27 -20.58
N ILE A 970 -13.37 -30.98 -19.46
CA ILE A 970 -12.22 -31.33 -18.61
C ILE A 970 -12.21 -32.85 -18.48
N GLY A 971 -11.15 -33.50 -18.96
CA GLY A 971 -10.94 -34.93 -18.82
C GLY A 971 -10.50 -35.28 -17.40
N LEU A 972 -11.06 -36.35 -16.83
CA LEU A 972 -10.77 -36.83 -15.49
C LEU A 972 -10.23 -38.26 -15.52
N LEU A 973 -9.14 -38.49 -14.80
CA LEU A 973 -8.52 -39.78 -14.61
C LEU A 973 -8.34 -40.04 -13.10
N VAL A 974 -8.92 -41.13 -12.61
CA VAL A 974 -8.67 -41.59 -11.24
C VAL A 974 -7.38 -42.40 -11.23
N LEU A 975 -6.48 -42.10 -10.30
CA LEU A 975 -5.19 -42.76 -10.22
C LEU A 975 -5.35 -44.22 -9.75
N PRO A 976 -4.47 -45.16 -10.19
CA PRO A 976 -4.68 -46.60 -10.01
C PRO A 976 -4.72 -47.09 -8.55
N HIS A 977 -4.14 -46.33 -7.62
CA HIS A 977 -3.98 -46.68 -6.20
C HIS A 977 -5.16 -46.31 -5.31
N ILE A 978 -6.31 -45.91 -5.90
CA ILE A 978 -7.51 -45.48 -5.17
C ILE A 978 -8.54 -46.61 -5.10
N ASP A 979 -8.96 -46.96 -3.88
CA ASP A 979 -9.95 -47.98 -3.60
C ASP A 979 -11.38 -47.61 -4.05
N THR A 980 -12.27 -48.60 -4.11
CA THR A 980 -13.65 -48.43 -4.64
C THR A 980 -14.55 -47.54 -3.77
N VAL A 981 -14.35 -47.52 -2.45
CA VAL A 981 -15.06 -46.63 -1.52
C VAL A 981 -14.64 -45.17 -1.75
N ASP A 982 -13.35 -44.94 -1.94
CA ASP A 982 -12.79 -43.62 -2.23
C ASP A 982 -13.28 -43.09 -3.59
N ARG A 983 -13.56 -43.95 -4.58
CA ARG A 983 -14.11 -43.51 -5.87
C ARG A 983 -15.48 -42.82 -5.76
N LYS A 984 -16.37 -43.27 -4.87
CA LYS A 984 -17.66 -42.60 -4.65
C LYS A 984 -17.47 -41.26 -3.97
N LEU A 985 -16.57 -41.18 -2.99
CA LEU A 985 -16.22 -39.94 -2.31
C LEU A 985 -15.57 -38.95 -3.30
N LEU A 986 -14.69 -39.41 -4.17
CA LEU A 986 -14.10 -38.61 -5.26
C LEU A 986 -15.17 -38.05 -6.19
N GLN A 987 -16.12 -38.88 -6.62
CA GLN A 987 -17.22 -38.43 -7.47
C GLN A 987 -18.06 -37.33 -6.79
N SER A 988 -18.35 -37.48 -5.50
CA SER A 988 -19.05 -36.45 -4.72
C SER A 988 -18.26 -35.14 -4.65
N LYS A 989 -16.94 -35.21 -4.42
CA LYS A 989 -16.06 -34.03 -4.39
C LYS A 989 -15.97 -33.33 -5.75
N VAL A 990 -15.94 -34.10 -6.84
CA VAL A 990 -15.97 -33.55 -8.20
C VAL A 990 -17.29 -32.82 -8.47
N ILE A 991 -18.44 -33.41 -8.09
CA ILE A 991 -19.75 -32.76 -8.23
C ILE A 991 -19.78 -31.44 -7.45
N GLN A 992 -19.29 -31.45 -6.21
CA GLN A 992 -19.23 -30.24 -5.39
C GLN A 992 -18.35 -29.16 -6.03
N ALA A 993 -17.19 -29.53 -6.58
CA ALA A 993 -16.32 -28.59 -7.30
C ALA A 993 -16.98 -28.03 -8.58
N SER A 994 -17.73 -28.86 -9.31
CA SER A 994 -18.53 -28.43 -10.48
C SER A 994 -19.62 -27.43 -10.09
N GLN A 995 -20.38 -27.71 -9.03
CA GLN A 995 -21.43 -26.83 -8.53
C GLN A 995 -20.87 -25.49 -8.02
N ALA A 996 -19.74 -25.52 -7.31
CA ALA A 996 -19.06 -24.30 -6.86
C ALA A 996 -18.60 -23.45 -8.05
N PHE A 997 -18.07 -24.08 -9.11
CA PHE A 997 -17.69 -23.38 -10.33
C PHE A 997 -18.90 -22.77 -11.04
N GLU A 998 -20.01 -23.49 -11.15
CA GLU A 998 -21.26 -22.99 -11.73
C GLU A 998 -21.81 -21.78 -10.95
N ALA A 999 -21.85 -21.86 -9.62
CA ALA A 999 -22.30 -20.76 -8.77
C ALA A 999 -21.42 -19.52 -8.96
N MET A 1000 -20.10 -19.69 -9.00
CA MET A 1000 -19.15 -18.61 -9.28
C MET A 1000 -19.40 -17.98 -10.65
N MET A 1001 -19.72 -18.77 -11.68
CA MET A 1001 -20.03 -18.23 -13.00
C MET A 1001 -21.33 -17.44 -13.02
N ARG A 1002 -22.37 -17.90 -12.31
CA ARG A 1002 -23.67 -17.19 -12.21
C ARG A 1002 -23.59 -15.87 -11.45
N GLN A 1003 -22.64 -15.75 -10.51
CA GLN A 1003 -22.37 -14.51 -9.78
C GLN A 1003 -21.50 -13.51 -10.57
N SER A 1004 -21.02 -13.88 -11.76
CA SER A 1004 -20.22 -12.99 -12.59
C SER A 1004 -21.05 -11.86 -13.18
N GLU A 1005 -20.53 -10.64 -13.21
CA GLU A 1005 -21.16 -9.50 -13.89
C GLU A 1005 -21.48 -9.75 -15.37
N THR A 1006 -20.72 -10.64 -16.02
CA THR A 1006 -20.96 -11.00 -17.43
C THR A 1006 -22.19 -11.89 -17.60
N TYR A 1007 -22.62 -12.60 -16.56
CA TYR A 1007 -23.75 -13.51 -16.61
C TYR A 1007 -25.07 -12.74 -16.58
N ASN A 1008 -25.92 -13.02 -17.58
CA ASN A 1008 -27.27 -12.47 -17.65
C ASN A 1008 -28.25 -13.62 -17.90
N GLU A 1009 -29.00 -13.97 -16.86
CA GLU A 1009 -29.98 -15.06 -16.89
C GLU A 1009 -31.04 -14.93 -18.00
N ASN A 1010 -31.25 -13.73 -18.54
CA ASN A 1010 -32.18 -13.50 -19.64
C ASN A 1010 -31.64 -13.92 -21.01
N HIS A 1011 -30.34 -14.15 -21.15
CA HIS A 1011 -29.67 -14.38 -22.43
C HIS A 1011 -28.68 -15.55 -22.43
N VAL A 1012 -28.27 -16.04 -21.25
CA VAL A 1012 -27.34 -17.15 -21.13
C VAL A 1012 -27.72 -18.09 -20.00
N TRP A 1013 -27.55 -19.38 -20.26
CA TRP A 1013 -27.59 -20.44 -19.27
C TRP A 1013 -26.25 -21.17 -19.26
N ILE A 1014 -25.70 -21.38 -18.07
CA ILE A 1014 -24.47 -22.14 -17.85
C ILE A 1014 -24.80 -23.32 -16.94
N ASN A 1015 -24.37 -24.51 -17.36
CA ASN A 1015 -24.52 -25.75 -16.60
C ASN A 1015 -23.17 -26.48 -16.55
N VAL A 1016 -22.74 -26.92 -15.36
CA VAL A 1016 -21.46 -27.59 -15.14
C VAL A 1016 -21.72 -28.94 -14.50
N GLU A 1017 -21.53 -30.01 -15.27
CA GLU A 1017 -21.90 -31.35 -14.82
C GLU A 1017 -20.87 -32.42 -15.20
N PRO A 1018 -20.72 -33.48 -14.39
CA PRO A 1018 -19.97 -34.66 -14.80
C PRO A 1018 -20.63 -35.35 -16.00
N ALA A 1019 -19.81 -35.82 -16.94
CA ALA A 1019 -20.23 -36.50 -18.15
C ALA A 1019 -19.42 -37.78 -18.37
N SER A 1020 -20.02 -38.73 -19.09
CA SER A 1020 -19.32 -39.93 -19.58
C SER A 1020 -18.83 -39.71 -21.01
N GLN A 1021 -17.83 -40.49 -21.41
CA GLN A 1021 -17.30 -40.47 -22.79
C GLN A 1021 -18.40 -40.62 -23.86
N LYS A 1022 -19.47 -41.38 -23.61
CA LYS A 1022 -20.60 -41.55 -24.54
C LYS A 1022 -21.31 -40.25 -24.89
N LYS A 1023 -21.38 -39.30 -23.95
CA LYS A 1023 -22.01 -37.99 -24.17
C LYS A 1023 -21.18 -37.08 -25.10
N LEU A 1024 -19.89 -37.39 -25.26
CA LEU A 1024 -18.97 -36.63 -26.11
C LEU A 1024 -18.86 -37.19 -27.53
N ALA A 1025 -19.42 -38.37 -27.81
CA ALA A 1025 -19.35 -39.01 -29.13
C ALA A 1025 -19.97 -38.15 -30.25
N ASP A 1026 -20.92 -37.29 -29.89
CA ASP A 1026 -21.62 -36.40 -30.82
C ASP A 1026 -21.04 -34.96 -30.82
N MET A 1027 -19.86 -34.73 -30.24
CA MET A 1027 -19.21 -33.41 -30.20
C MET A 1027 -18.06 -33.31 -31.20
N ARG A 1028 -17.89 -32.11 -31.80
CA ARG A 1028 -16.77 -31.75 -32.68
C ARG A 1028 -16.16 -30.41 -32.27
N LEU A 1029 -14.97 -30.09 -32.77
CA LEU A 1029 -14.40 -28.75 -32.62
C LEU A 1029 -15.34 -27.71 -33.22
N HIS A 1030 -15.58 -26.63 -32.47
CA HIS A 1030 -16.28 -25.46 -32.98
C HIS A 1030 -15.30 -24.67 -33.87
N ASN A 1031 -15.70 -24.40 -35.11
CA ASN A 1031 -14.86 -23.75 -36.13
C ASN A 1031 -14.72 -22.25 -35.91
#